data_AF-A0A1V6TAL1-F1
#
_entry.id   AF-A0A1V6TAL1-F1
#
_cell.length_a   1.000
_cell.length_b   1.000
_cell.length_c   1.000
_cell.angle_alpha   90.00
_cell.angle_beta   90.00
_cell.angle_gamma   90.00
#
_symmetry.space_group_name_H-M   'P 1'
#
loop_
_entity.id
_entity.type
_entity.pdbx_description
1 polymer ?
#
loop_
_entity_poly.entity_id
_entity_poly.type
_entity_poly.pdbx_seq_one_letter_code
_entity_poly.pdbx_strand_id
1 'polypeptide(L)'
;MPDHSRSRDRYGSRDRAREYRRDRDRDREREYVRGREDDGKISSPGARGKYRFRGAESGYDSYDAGSGRDLASEDEREEERRRERRERRERRRLREEERACNEAVEGQRRDRSKAKESPATSPVKRRDRERDRRGYRRGQDEDDERSPSRDVRERGYRSRADHVDGERDADAEARRQRRRERHRQREWERERERERDLEAEAIAAAPRSKHQSTESTSSASHLLSADALARLASEQKSEERAGRTREEDEARRERRRQKKKAAAVGGGAGALGDEIVEGRSRHKSGARIVSGSYLEEGRSPEMKMRRRGGGGAAMEDHWKDEASWDDSFDDGSGQPRWKFWANWSRKKRIIVGALLLVVLLLAIIIPVAVTASKNKSDDSGGSSGSSGSSGPSNSNLDSISKDSIPSYAKGTVLDPFTWYDTEGFNVTFTNETVGGLSIMGLNSTWDDSTRANDKVPPLNEKFPYGSQPIRGVNLGGWLSIEPFIVPSLFSGYSSSDGIIDEWTLTKKLGSSAADTIEKHYANFLSESDYAEIQEAGLDHVRIQYSYWAVTTYDGDPYVPKIAWRYLLRAIELCRKYGLRVNLDLHGVPGSQNGWNHSGRQGSIEWLEGDDGDLNRKRSLEIHDQISKFFAQDRYKNIVTIYGLANEPLMLSIPTEKVLNWTREATELVRKNGIDATIVFHDGFLNLNKWDNMFKDHPDDMYLDTHQYTTFNTGEIVLNHTAKVEIICDSWYSMLKEINSTSTGWGPTICGEWSQADTDCAKYVNNVGRGTRWEGTYDTDDSTNYCPTADSGPTCSCSSANADPEDYSDKYKKWLQTYAEAQMSAFETAQGWFYWTWRTESAAQWSYRTAWKNGFMPEKAYSPSFKCGDDVPDFSGLPEYY
;
A
#
# COMPACT_ATOMS: atom_id res chain seq x y z
N MET A 1 81.54 -13.40 -6.78
CA MET A 1 82.50 -12.62 -5.96
C MET A 1 81.76 -12.03 -4.76
N PRO A 2 82.39 -11.91 -3.58
CA PRO A 2 81.69 -12.39 -2.39
C PRO A 2 81.73 -11.49 -1.12
N ASP A 3 80.82 -11.83 -0.21
CA ASP A 3 80.97 -11.91 1.25
C ASP A 3 81.07 -10.69 2.20
N HIS A 4 80.73 -11.01 3.45
CA HIS A 4 81.11 -10.42 4.75
C HIS A 4 80.73 -8.93 5.02
N SER A 5 79.76 -8.60 5.90
CA SER A 5 79.57 -8.88 7.34
C SER A 5 80.32 -7.94 8.30
N ARG A 6 79.62 -7.48 9.36
CA ARG A 6 80.21 -7.12 10.66
C ARG A 6 79.14 -7.02 11.76
N SER A 7 79.35 -7.68 12.88
CA SER A 7 78.60 -7.50 14.13
C SER A 7 79.39 -6.63 15.12
N ARG A 8 78.73 -6.17 16.20
CA ARG A 8 79.35 -6.15 17.53
C ARG A 8 78.34 -6.02 18.67
N ASP A 9 78.57 -6.82 19.71
CA ASP A 9 77.71 -7.01 20.88
C ASP A 9 78.03 -6.03 22.02
N ARG A 10 77.14 -5.95 23.02
CA ARG A 10 77.54 -5.63 24.41
C ARG A 10 76.68 -6.34 25.46
N TYR A 11 77.37 -6.81 26.50
CA TYR A 11 76.85 -7.37 27.75
C TYR A 11 76.16 -6.29 28.62
N GLY A 12 75.32 -6.61 29.60
CA GLY A 12 74.77 -7.92 29.98
C GLY A 12 74.21 -8.02 31.43
N SER A 13 73.30 -8.98 31.62
CA SER A 13 73.03 -9.84 32.80
C SER A 13 73.08 -9.35 34.26
N ARG A 14 71.94 -9.50 34.98
CA ARG A 14 71.78 -10.23 36.27
C ARG A 14 70.27 -10.40 36.58
N ASP A 15 69.76 -11.63 36.74
CA ASP A 15 69.56 -12.40 37.99
C ASP A 15 68.42 -11.84 38.90
N ARG A 16 67.45 -12.61 39.44
CA ARG A 16 67.27 -14.09 39.45
C ARG A 16 65.84 -14.53 39.88
N ALA A 17 65.39 -15.69 39.38
CA ALA A 17 64.54 -16.77 39.96
C ALA A 17 63.41 -16.48 41.01
N ARG A 18 62.30 -17.25 41.12
CA ARG A 18 62.03 -18.69 40.88
C ARG A 18 60.64 -18.93 40.23
N GLU A 19 60.43 -19.91 39.32
CA GLU A 19 60.33 -21.39 39.51
C GLU A 19 59.00 -21.76 40.23
N TYR A 20 58.02 -22.51 39.68
CA TYR A 20 58.11 -23.89 39.13
C TYR A 20 56.97 -24.29 38.13
N ARG A 21 57.34 -24.90 36.98
CA ARG A 21 56.76 -26.08 36.24
C ARG A 21 55.23 -26.21 35.98
N ARG A 22 54.74 -26.86 34.90
CA ARG A 22 55.34 -27.63 33.77
C ARG A 22 54.39 -27.49 32.55
N ASP A 23 54.85 -27.06 31.36
CA ASP A 23 55.42 -27.84 30.24
C ASP A 23 54.42 -28.88 29.65
N ARG A 24 53.94 -28.84 28.38
CA ARG A 24 54.51 -28.64 27.02
C ARG A 24 54.85 -29.95 26.25
N ASP A 25 54.06 -30.18 25.20
CA ASP A 25 54.39 -30.51 23.80
C ASP A 25 55.74 -31.19 23.47
N ARG A 26 55.73 -32.32 22.72
CA ARG A 26 56.07 -32.38 21.26
C ARG A 26 56.36 -33.78 20.65
N ASP A 27 56.07 -33.86 19.35
CA ASP A 27 56.80 -34.51 18.23
C ASP A 27 56.81 -36.04 17.93
N ARG A 28 56.41 -36.31 16.67
CA ARG A 28 56.90 -37.31 15.67
C ARG A 28 56.24 -38.69 15.49
N GLU A 29 56.41 -39.21 14.28
CA GLU A 29 55.65 -40.31 13.64
C GLU A 29 56.34 -41.70 13.66
N ARG A 30 55.56 -42.71 13.21
CA ARG A 30 55.91 -44.00 12.56
C ARG A 30 56.43 -45.16 13.43
N GLU A 31 55.74 -46.31 13.35
CA GLU A 31 56.31 -47.56 12.80
C GLU A 31 55.28 -48.67 12.44
N TYR A 32 55.69 -49.54 11.50
CA TYR A 32 55.26 -50.92 11.10
C TYR A 32 53.79 -51.46 11.02
N VAL A 33 53.28 -51.47 9.76
CA VAL A 33 52.83 -52.63 8.92
C VAL A 33 52.42 -53.99 9.55
N ARG A 34 51.18 -54.43 9.27
CA ARG A 34 50.69 -55.79 8.83
C ARG A 34 49.14 -55.82 8.80
N GLY A 35 48.39 -56.45 7.88
CA GLY A 35 48.70 -56.96 6.54
C GLY A 35 48.15 -58.37 6.19
N ARG A 36 46.90 -58.49 5.68
CA ARG A 36 46.45 -59.53 4.71
C ARG A 36 45.02 -59.32 4.13
N GLU A 37 44.69 -60.05 3.08
CA GLU A 37 43.50 -59.92 2.20
C GLU A 37 42.57 -61.16 2.22
N ASP A 38 41.37 -61.01 1.63
CA ASP A 38 40.41 -61.98 1.01
C ASP A 38 40.10 -63.36 1.64
N ASP A 39 38.79 -63.71 1.71
CA ASP A 39 38.13 -64.61 0.73
C ASP A 39 36.58 -64.76 0.91
N GLY A 40 35.87 -65.23 -0.14
CA GLY A 40 34.82 -66.28 0.01
C GLY A 40 33.33 -66.01 0.39
N LYS A 41 32.52 -65.41 -0.52
CA LYS A 41 31.18 -65.86 -1.05
C LYS A 41 30.02 -66.52 -0.19
N ILE A 42 28.78 -66.43 -0.73
CA ILE A 42 27.54 -67.26 -0.47
C ILE A 42 26.76 -66.91 0.83
N SER A 43 25.41 -66.77 0.91
CA SER A 43 24.28 -66.79 -0.06
C SER A 43 23.03 -66.02 0.42
N SER A 44 22.05 -65.78 -0.48
CA SER A 44 20.71 -65.17 -0.29
C SER A 44 19.64 -66.20 0.20
N PRO A 45 18.28 -65.97 0.19
CA PRO A 45 17.45 -64.79 -0.16
C PRO A 45 16.18 -64.49 0.72
N GLY A 46 15.49 -63.37 0.42
CA GLY A 46 14.03 -63.19 0.59
C GLY A 46 13.52 -62.73 1.97
N ALA A 47 12.26 -62.29 2.15
CA ALA A 47 11.24 -61.84 1.18
C ALA A 47 10.18 -60.94 1.89
N ARG A 48 9.49 -60.03 1.18
CA ARG A 48 8.49 -59.10 1.77
C ARG A 48 7.04 -59.62 1.65
N GLY A 49 6.33 -59.71 2.78
CA GLY A 49 4.86 -59.68 2.88
C GLY A 49 4.47 -59.12 4.27
N LYS A 50 3.61 -58.11 4.46
CA LYS A 50 2.22 -57.82 4.03
C LYS A 50 1.13 -58.35 5.00
N TYR A 51 0.33 -57.40 5.49
CA TYR A 51 -1.01 -57.46 6.12
C TYR A 51 -1.15 -57.59 7.66
N ARG A 52 -1.89 -56.59 8.23
CA ARG A 52 -3.08 -56.63 9.14
C ARG A 52 -3.15 -57.75 10.21
N PHE A 53 -3.62 -57.54 11.45
CA PHE A 53 -4.72 -56.65 11.92
C PHE A 53 -4.72 -56.48 13.47
N ARG A 54 -5.87 -56.06 14.05
CA ARG A 54 -6.24 -56.01 15.50
C ARG A 54 -5.78 -57.24 16.32
N GLY A 55 -5.59 -57.18 17.65
CA GLY A 55 -5.75 -56.09 18.63
C GLY A 55 -6.60 -56.49 19.86
N ALA A 56 -6.27 -55.94 21.04
CA ALA A 56 -6.91 -56.12 22.38
C ALA A 56 -6.78 -57.51 23.07
N GLU A 57 -6.90 -57.70 24.39
CA GLU A 57 -6.64 -56.84 25.59
C GLU A 57 -6.87 -57.65 26.90
N SER A 58 -5.88 -57.73 27.81
CA SER A 58 -5.96 -58.10 29.26
C SER A 58 -4.55 -58.31 29.84
N GLY A 59 -4.21 -58.08 31.13
CA GLY A 59 -4.97 -57.52 32.27
C GLY A 59 -4.65 -58.26 33.59
N TYR A 60 -4.40 -57.54 34.70
CA TYR A 60 -4.06 -58.04 36.07
C TYR A 60 -2.65 -58.68 36.22
N ASP A 61 -1.88 -58.65 37.33
CA ASP A 61 -1.83 -57.88 38.62
C ASP A 61 -0.50 -58.26 39.35
N SER A 62 -0.02 -57.71 40.49
CA SER A 62 -0.03 -56.41 41.21
C SER A 62 0.84 -56.57 42.50
N TYR A 63 1.31 -55.56 43.26
CA TYR A 63 1.33 -54.09 43.13
C TYR A 63 2.78 -53.66 42.77
N ASP A 64 3.65 -52.92 43.49
CA ASP A 64 3.66 -52.02 44.68
C ASP A 64 5.01 -51.22 44.60
N ALA A 65 5.37 -50.14 45.32
CA ALA A 65 4.80 -49.36 46.43
C ALA A 65 5.45 -47.94 46.47
N GLY A 66 5.03 -47.06 47.40
CA GLY A 66 5.97 -46.15 48.10
C GLY A 66 5.88 -44.62 47.88
N SER A 67 5.02 -43.96 48.67
CA SER A 67 4.93 -42.48 48.88
C SER A 67 4.46 -41.62 47.70
N GLY A 68 3.79 -40.50 48.00
CA GLY A 68 3.19 -39.65 46.96
C GLY A 68 3.04 -38.18 47.34
N ARG A 69 2.80 -37.37 46.31
CA ARG A 69 2.22 -36.02 46.32
C ARG A 69 1.29 -35.90 45.10
N ASP A 70 0.40 -34.92 45.13
CA ASP A 70 -0.82 -34.91 44.34
C ASP A 70 -0.58 -34.83 42.82
N LEU A 71 -1.05 -35.86 42.09
CA LEU A 71 -1.10 -35.92 40.64
C LEU A 71 -2.48 -36.44 40.22
N ALA A 72 -3.39 -35.52 39.85
CA ALA A 72 -4.63 -35.87 39.15
C ALA A 72 -4.28 -36.56 37.82
N SER A 73 -4.85 -37.75 37.60
CA SER A 73 -4.44 -38.69 36.55
C SER A 73 -4.80 -38.17 35.15
N GLU A 74 -4.17 -38.75 34.12
CA GLU A 74 -4.45 -38.34 32.74
C GLU A 74 -5.89 -38.67 32.30
N ASP A 75 -6.50 -39.72 32.88
CA ASP A 75 -7.89 -40.11 32.67
C ASP A 75 -8.87 -39.04 33.13
N GLU A 76 -8.71 -38.47 34.33
CA GLU A 76 -9.57 -37.38 34.84
C GLU A 76 -9.50 -36.17 33.90
N ARG A 77 -8.30 -35.83 33.42
CA ARG A 77 -8.10 -34.74 32.46
C ARG A 77 -8.69 -35.07 31.09
N GLU A 78 -8.68 -36.33 30.64
CA GLU A 78 -9.35 -36.69 29.39
C GLU A 78 -10.88 -36.69 29.54
N GLU A 79 -11.42 -37.12 30.68
CA GLU A 79 -12.86 -37.08 30.95
C GLU A 79 -13.39 -35.64 31.06
N GLU A 80 -12.63 -34.72 31.69
CA GLU A 80 -12.90 -33.29 31.68
C GLU A 80 -12.92 -32.72 30.25
N ARG A 81 -11.90 -33.02 29.44
CA ARG A 81 -11.84 -32.60 28.01
C ARG A 81 -12.95 -33.25 27.16
N ARG A 82 -13.43 -34.45 27.51
CA ARG A 82 -14.62 -35.09 26.91
C ARG A 82 -15.92 -34.38 27.32
N ARG A 83 -16.01 -33.91 28.57
CA ARG A 83 -17.15 -33.13 29.11
C ARG A 83 -17.24 -31.76 28.43
N GLU A 84 -16.15 -31.00 28.37
CA GLU A 84 -16.09 -29.73 27.64
C GLU A 84 -16.55 -29.88 26.18
N ARG A 85 -16.09 -30.93 25.50
CA ARG A 85 -16.48 -31.23 24.11
C ARG A 85 -17.98 -31.55 23.95
N ARG A 86 -18.65 -32.07 24.99
CA ARG A 86 -20.12 -32.23 25.00
C ARG A 86 -20.80 -30.87 25.19
N GLU A 87 -20.44 -30.11 26.20
CA GLU A 87 -21.05 -28.79 26.47
C GLU A 87 -20.81 -27.77 25.33
N ARG A 88 -19.70 -27.88 24.59
CA ARG A 88 -19.41 -27.04 23.42
C ARG A 88 -20.26 -27.42 22.19
N ARG A 89 -20.65 -28.69 22.07
CA ARG A 89 -21.63 -29.14 21.04
C ARG A 89 -23.05 -28.73 21.40
N GLU A 90 -23.42 -28.83 22.68
CA GLU A 90 -24.73 -28.42 23.19
C GLU A 90 -24.95 -26.90 23.05
N ARG A 91 -23.96 -26.09 23.47
CA ARG A 91 -23.98 -24.62 23.25
C ARG A 91 -23.99 -24.21 21.78
N ARG A 92 -23.47 -25.05 20.86
CA ARG A 92 -23.62 -24.82 19.42
C ARG A 92 -25.03 -25.13 18.93
N ARG A 93 -25.59 -26.27 19.33
CA ARG A 93 -26.96 -26.69 18.96
C ARG A 93 -28.02 -25.68 19.41
N LEU A 94 -27.91 -25.19 20.65
CA LEU A 94 -28.80 -24.15 21.17
C LEU A 94 -28.76 -22.85 20.35
N ARG A 95 -27.58 -22.45 19.83
CA ARG A 95 -27.45 -21.28 18.94
C ARG A 95 -27.99 -21.52 17.53
N GLU A 96 -27.97 -22.76 17.05
CA GLU A 96 -28.57 -23.15 15.77
C GLU A 96 -30.11 -23.19 15.88
N GLU A 97 -30.65 -23.67 17.02
CA GLU A 97 -32.08 -23.64 17.34
C GLU A 97 -32.59 -22.19 17.59
N GLU A 98 -31.80 -21.35 18.27
CA GLU A 98 -32.08 -19.90 18.45
C GLU A 98 -32.14 -19.15 17.12
N ARG A 99 -31.23 -19.44 16.17
CA ARG A 99 -31.24 -18.88 14.82
C ARG A 99 -32.49 -19.29 14.04
N ALA A 100 -32.85 -20.58 14.05
CA ALA A 100 -34.05 -21.08 13.38
C ALA A 100 -35.34 -20.43 13.92
N CYS A 101 -35.44 -20.20 15.23
CA CYS A 101 -36.53 -19.43 15.83
C CYS A 101 -36.59 -17.98 15.33
N ASN A 102 -35.44 -17.29 15.27
CA ASN A 102 -35.39 -15.90 14.80
C ASN A 102 -35.73 -15.78 13.30
N GLU A 103 -35.26 -16.69 12.46
CA GLU A 103 -35.62 -16.73 11.03
C GLU A 103 -37.13 -16.98 10.82
N ALA A 104 -37.75 -17.85 11.61
CA ALA A 104 -39.20 -18.07 11.57
C ALA A 104 -40.00 -16.81 11.99
N VAL A 105 -39.51 -16.04 12.96
CA VAL A 105 -40.12 -14.77 13.38
C VAL A 105 -39.94 -13.67 12.32
N GLU A 106 -38.81 -13.62 11.63
CA GLU A 106 -38.62 -12.72 10.48
C GLU A 106 -39.52 -13.09 9.29
N GLY A 107 -39.70 -14.39 9.00
CA GLY A 107 -40.62 -14.87 7.98
C GLY A 107 -42.05 -14.35 8.19
N GLN A 108 -42.59 -14.54 9.41
CA GLN A 108 -43.93 -14.02 9.76
C GLN A 108 -44.03 -12.48 9.72
N ARG A 109 -42.92 -11.75 9.87
CA ARG A 109 -42.89 -10.29 9.69
C ARG A 109 -42.90 -9.88 8.21
N ARG A 110 -42.23 -10.64 7.33
CA ARG A 110 -42.18 -10.37 5.88
C ARG A 110 -43.49 -10.69 5.16
N ASP A 111 -44.22 -11.72 5.57
CA ASP A 111 -45.54 -12.02 4.99
C ASP A 111 -46.61 -10.98 5.37
N ARG A 112 -46.47 -10.31 6.52
CA ARG A 112 -47.38 -9.23 6.95
C ARG A 112 -47.19 -7.91 6.21
N SER A 113 -46.08 -7.68 5.50
CA SER A 113 -45.79 -6.41 4.82
C SER A 113 -46.14 -6.38 3.33
N LYS A 114 -46.54 -7.51 2.72
CA LYS A 114 -46.83 -7.63 1.27
C LYS A 114 -48.31 -7.65 0.88
N ALA A 115 -49.24 -7.36 1.80
CA ALA A 115 -50.69 -7.44 1.56
C ALA A 115 -51.38 -6.07 1.52
N LYS A 116 -51.09 -5.22 0.52
CA LYS A 116 -51.87 -3.99 0.27
C LYS A 116 -51.68 -3.36 -1.14
N GLU A 117 -52.23 -4.01 -2.16
CA GLU A 117 -52.58 -3.35 -3.42
C GLU A 117 -53.86 -3.95 -4.01
N SER A 118 -54.66 -3.14 -4.69
CA SER A 118 -56.03 -3.49 -5.13
C SER A 118 -56.10 -3.66 -6.64
N PRO A 119 -57.10 -4.42 -7.12
CA PRO A 119 -58.00 -3.82 -8.10
C PRO A 119 -59.47 -4.06 -7.78
N ALA A 120 -60.34 -3.19 -8.28
CA ALA A 120 -61.79 -3.29 -8.14
C ALA A 120 -62.45 -3.82 -9.42
N THR A 121 -63.37 -4.77 -9.30
CA THR A 121 -64.63 -4.84 -10.07
C THR A 121 -65.57 -5.93 -9.53
N SER A 122 -66.87 -5.75 -9.73
CA SER A 122 -67.96 -6.69 -9.43
C SER A 122 -68.61 -7.17 -10.75
N PRO A 123 -69.58 -8.11 -10.80
CA PRO A 123 -70.36 -8.75 -9.72
C PRO A 123 -70.55 -10.29 -9.86
N VAL A 124 -71.32 -10.93 -8.95
CA VAL A 124 -72.54 -11.78 -9.25
C VAL A 124 -72.92 -12.79 -8.14
N LYS A 125 -74.13 -12.59 -7.56
CA LYS A 125 -75.15 -13.54 -7.03
C LYS A 125 -74.81 -14.70 -6.04
N ARG A 126 -75.55 -14.62 -4.90
CA ARG A 126 -76.51 -15.60 -4.30
C ARG A 126 -76.09 -16.57 -3.17
N ARG A 127 -76.86 -16.44 -2.07
CA ARG A 127 -77.46 -17.50 -1.20
C ARG A 127 -76.54 -18.29 -0.25
N ASP A 128 -77.02 -18.80 0.89
CA ASP A 128 -78.37 -18.75 1.50
C ASP A 128 -78.33 -18.84 3.06
N ARG A 129 -79.41 -18.37 3.70
CA ARG A 129 -79.98 -18.81 5.02
C ARG A 129 -79.25 -18.66 6.37
N GLU A 130 -79.98 -17.99 7.28
CA GLU A 130 -80.33 -18.41 8.69
C GLU A 130 -79.19 -18.50 9.73
N ARG A 131 -79.37 -18.32 11.06
CA ARG A 131 -80.45 -17.90 12.01
C ARG A 131 -79.72 -17.57 13.35
N ASP A 132 -80.24 -16.93 14.39
CA ASP A 132 -81.49 -16.24 14.75
C ASP A 132 -81.13 -15.19 15.86
N ARG A 133 -82.05 -14.29 16.24
CA ARG A 133 -82.24 -13.57 17.55
C ARG A 133 -81.09 -13.49 18.59
N ARG A 134 -80.88 -12.45 19.41
CA ARG A 134 -81.46 -11.11 19.75
C ARG A 134 -80.42 -10.46 20.72
N GLY A 135 -80.28 -9.14 20.92
CA GLY A 135 -80.99 -7.95 20.44
C GLY A 135 -81.05 -6.87 21.55
N TYR A 136 -81.32 -5.60 21.18
CA TYR A 136 -81.52 -4.41 22.05
C TYR A 136 -80.23 -3.83 22.70
N ARG A 137 -80.06 -2.51 22.86
CA ARG A 137 -80.82 -1.32 22.37
C ARG A 137 -79.93 -0.05 22.34
N ARG A 138 -80.47 1.04 21.77
CA ARG A 138 -80.12 2.50 21.87
C ARG A 138 -79.06 2.92 22.92
N GLY A 139 -78.19 3.90 22.67
CA GLY A 139 -78.07 4.90 21.58
C GLY A 139 -78.19 6.35 22.10
N GLN A 140 -77.82 7.35 21.27
CA GLN A 140 -78.18 8.79 21.34
C GLN A 140 -77.85 9.61 22.62
N ASP A 141 -77.43 10.88 22.59
CA ASP A 141 -76.92 11.81 21.55
C ASP A 141 -76.19 12.99 22.26
N GLU A 142 -75.53 13.86 21.48
CA GLU A 142 -75.34 15.32 21.67
C GLU A 142 -74.90 15.95 23.04
N ASP A 143 -73.67 16.46 23.04
CA ASP A 143 -73.26 17.88 23.24
C ASP A 143 -73.26 18.66 24.60
N ASP A 144 -72.23 19.52 24.66
CA ASP A 144 -72.08 20.87 25.25
C ASP A 144 -71.76 21.23 26.74
N GLU A 145 -70.67 22.00 26.84
CA GLU A 145 -70.37 23.21 27.67
C GLU A 145 -70.16 23.17 29.22
N ARG A 146 -69.07 23.88 29.60
CA ARG A 146 -68.81 24.69 30.83
C ARG A 146 -68.49 24.07 32.21
N SER A 147 -67.28 24.39 32.67
CA SER A 147 -66.85 24.49 34.08
C SER A 147 -67.52 25.66 34.83
N PRO A 148 -67.49 25.72 36.19
CA PRO A 148 -66.38 26.44 36.85
C PRO A 148 -65.93 25.95 38.26
N SER A 149 -64.60 25.88 38.43
CA SER A 149 -63.74 26.18 39.61
C SER A 149 -64.22 26.16 41.10
N ARG A 150 -63.33 25.61 41.97
CA ARG A 150 -63.03 25.99 43.38
C ARG A 150 -64.04 25.57 44.50
N ASP A 151 -63.66 25.30 45.76
CA ASP A 151 -62.33 25.29 46.45
C ASP A 151 -62.28 24.47 47.78
N VAL A 152 -61.05 24.25 48.31
CA VAL A 152 -60.64 24.22 49.75
C VAL A 152 -60.94 23.02 50.72
N ARG A 153 -59.84 22.34 51.15
CA ARG A 153 -59.44 21.81 52.52
C ARG A 153 -60.35 20.79 53.27
N GLU A 154 -59.93 19.95 54.23
CA GLU A 154 -58.69 19.34 54.82
C GLU A 154 -59.18 18.16 55.74
N ARG A 155 -58.52 17.45 56.70
CA ARG A 155 -57.20 17.41 57.40
C ARG A 155 -57.03 15.98 58.01
N GLY A 156 -55.81 15.53 58.43
CA GLY A 156 -55.74 14.44 59.45
C GLY A 156 -54.47 13.56 59.57
N TYR A 157 -53.78 13.71 60.71
CA TYR A 157 -52.68 12.92 61.31
C TYR A 157 -52.98 11.42 61.62
N ARG A 158 -52.06 10.55 62.10
CA ARG A 158 -50.58 10.35 61.95
C ARG A 158 -50.13 9.16 62.84
N SER A 159 -49.34 8.21 62.34
CA SER A 159 -48.76 7.06 63.09
C SER A 159 -47.74 6.30 62.20
N ARG A 160 -46.71 5.57 62.65
CA ARG A 160 -45.74 5.68 63.78
C ARG A 160 -44.51 4.80 63.39
N ALA A 161 -43.35 5.00 64.04
CA ALA A 161 -42.20 4.08 64.04
C ALA A 161 -42.46 2.86 64.98
N ASP A 162 -41.69 1.77 65.02
CA ASP A 162 -40.22 1.58 65.13
C ASP A 162 -39.88 0.09 64.78
N HIS A 163 -38.65 -0.40 64.53
CA HIS A 163 -37.26 0.13 64.50
C HIS A 163 -36.34 -0.86 63.71
N VAL A 164 -35.16 -0.41 63.23
CA VAL A 164 -33.92 -1.21 62.95
C VAL A 164 -33.86 -2.21 61.75
N ASP A 165 -32.71 -2.21 61.06
CA ASP A 165 -32.15 -3.16 60.06
C ASP A 165 -32.98 -3.64 58.84
N GLY A 166 -33.12 -2.86 57.75
CA GLY A 166 -32.94 -1.40 57.69
C GLY A 166 -31.85 -0.77 56.80
N GLU A 167 -31.36 -1.34 55.67
CA GLU A 167 -30.39 -0.56 54.85
C GLU A 167 -30.30 -0.68 53.30
N ARG A 168 -30.99 -1.59 52.57
CA ARG A 168 -30.67 -1.79 51.11
C ARG A 168 -31.68 -1.38 50.02
N ASP A 169 -33.00 -1.52 50.21
CA ASP A 169 -33.94 -1.27 49.08
C ASP A 169 -34.57 0.14 49.03
N ALA A 170 -34.74 0.84 50.16
CA ALA A 170 -35.47 2.12 50.19
C ALA A 170 -34.74 3.28 49.45
N ASP A 171 -33.41 3.35 49.54
CA ASP A 171 -32.63 4.42 48.89
C ASP A 171 -32.55 4.23 47.36
N ALA A 172 -32.66 2.98 46.88
CA ALA A 172 -32.64 2.66 45.45
C ALA A 172 -33.79 3.31 44.68
N GLU A 173 -34.96 3.48 45.30
CA GLU A 173 -36.13 4.12 44.67
C GLU A 173 -36.14 5.63 44.87
N ALA A 174 -35.79 6.11 46.06
CA ALA A 174 -35.69 7.55 46.38
C ALA A 174 -34.59 8.28 45.57
N ARG A 175 -33.58 7.56 45.07
CA ARG A 175 -32.60 8.09 44.09
C ARG A 175 -33.16 8.16 42.66
N ARG A 176 -34.02 7.22 42.24
CA ARG A 176 -34.61 7.18 40.89
C ARG A 176 -35.56 8.34 40.64
N GLN A 177 -36.46 8.64 41.60
CA GLN A 177 -37.39 9.77 41.48
C GLN A 177 -36.64 11.12 41.37
N ARG A 178 -35.71 11.38 42.30
CA ARG A 178 -34.90 12.62 42.32
C ARG A 178 -33.93 12.77 41.13
N ARG A 179 -33.69 11.73 40.32
CA ARG A 179 -33.03 11.85 39.00
C ARG A 179 -34.02 12.30 37.91
N ARG A 180 -35.22 11.71 37.84
CA ARG A 180 -36.26 12.05 36.83
C ARG A 180 -36.77 13.49 36.95
N GLU A 181 -36.76 14.04 38.16
CA GLU A 181 -37.21 15.40 38.44
C GLU A 181 -36.20 16.45 37.97
N ARG A 182 -34.92 16.32 38.38
CA ARG A 182 -33.82 17.18 37.92
C ARG A 182 -33.54 17.08 36.42
N HIS A 183 -33.88 15.97 35.76
CA HIS A 183 -33.78 15.89 34.30
C HIS A 183 -34.80 16.82 33.64
N ARG A 184 -36.09 16.73 34.01
CA ARG A 184 -37.13 17.59 33.44
C ARG A 184 -36.91 19.08 33.71
N GLN A 185 -36.35 19.42 34.87
CA GLN A 185 -36.01 20.80 35.20
C GLN A 185 -34.91 21.37 34.26
N ARG A 186 -33.88 20.57 33.93
CA ARG A 186 -32.82 20.95 32.99
C ARG A 186 -33.28 21.00 31.53
N GLU A 187 -34.22 20.16 31.13
CA GLU A 187 -34.82 20.20 29.78
C GLU A 187 -35.57 21.54 29.58
N TRP A 188 -36.37 21.93 30.58
CA TRP A 188 -37.13 23.18 30.56
C TRP A 188 -36.26 24.45 30.60
N GLU A 189 -35.14 24.41 31.33
CA GLU A 189 -34.15 25.51 31.33
C GLU A 189 -33.51 25.69 29.94
N ARG A 190 -33.18 24.59 29.24
CA ARG A 190 -32.63 24.60 27.88
C ARG A 190 -33.62 25.04 26.82
N GLU A 191 -34.89 24.67 26.96
CA GLU A 191 -35.97 25.09 26.05
C GLU A 191 -36.12 26.62 26.10
N ARG A 192 -36.14 27.19 27.32
CA ARG A 192 -36.10 28.64 27.55
C ARG A 192 -34.80 29.33 27.12
N GLU A 193 -33.70 28.60 26.95
CA GLU A 193 -32.44 29.15 26.43
C GLU A 193 -32.57 29.35 24.92
N ARG A 194 -32.96 28.29 24.21
CA ARG A 194 -33.22 28.29 22.76
C ARG A 194 -34.26 29.32 22.32
N GLU A 195 -35.34 29.51 23.08
CA GLU A 195 -36.35 30.54 22.77
C GLU A 195 -35.72 31.96 22.76
N ARG A 196 -34.79 32.25 23.67
CA ARG A 196 -34.12 33.56 23.76
C ARG A 196 -33.03 33.73 22.71
N ASP A 197 -32.33 32.66 22.34
CA ASP A 197 -31.35 32.69 21.25
C ASP A 197 -32.03 32.98 19.90
N LEU A 198 -33.17 32.31 19.63
CA LEU A 198 -34.00 32.55 18.44
C LEU A 198 -34.60 33.96 18.42
N GLU A 199 -35.03 34.49 19.56
CA GLU A 199 -35.53 35.87 19.68
C GLU A 199 -34.40 36.91 19.45
N ALA A 200 -33.17 36.61 19.89
CA ALA A 200 -32.00 37.47 19.65
C ALA A 200 -31.57 37.49 18.17
N GLU A 201 -31.52 36.33 17.49
CA GLU A 201 -31.25 36.27 16.04
C GLU A 201 -32.32 37.03 15.23
N ALA A 202 -33.60 36.88 15.58
CA ALA A 202 -34.70 37.57 14.91
C ALA A 202 -34.62 39.11 15.04
N ILE A 203 -34.05 39.63 16.14
CA ILE A 203 -33.85 41.07 16.37
C ILE A 203 -32.63 41.62 15.61
N ALA A 204 -31.59 40.81 15.39
CA ALA A 204 -30.40 41.21 14.63
C ALA A 204 -30.64 41.31 13.10
N ALA A 205 -31.69 40.67 12.58
CA ALA A 205 -31.85 40.37 11.15
C ALA A 205 -32.81 41.29 10.35
N ALA A 206 -33.11 42.51 10.81
CA ALA A 206 -33.93 43.49 10.07
C ALA A 206 -33.62 44.94 10.50
N PRO A 207 -33.99 46.01 9.74
CA PRO A 207 -34.77 46.06 8.49
C PRO A 207 -33.98 46.76 7.33
N ARG A 208 -34.50 47.12 6.13
CA ARG A 208 -35.88 47.41 5.67
C ARG A 208 -35.97 47.42 4.13
N SER A 209 -36.99 46.76 3.54
CA SER A 209 -37.65 47.03 2.22
C SER A 209 -36.79 47.33 0.96
N LYS A 210 -37.01 46.77 -0.24
CA LYS A 210 -38.14 46.03 -0.88
C LYS A 210 -37.57 45.40 -2.21
N HIS A 211 -38.29 44.75 -3.14
CA HIS A 211 -39.74 44.63 -3.38
C HIS A 211 -40.22 43.19 -3.69
N GLN A 212 -40.39 42.80 -4.97
CA GLN A 212 -41.08 41.57 -5.41
C GLN A 212 -40.62 41.07 -6.80
N SER A 213 -41.00 39.81 -7.07
CA SER A 213 -41.42 39.18 -8.35
C SER A 213 -40.42 38.52 -9.33
N THR A 214 -40.69 37.20 -9.51
CA THR A 214 -40.72 36.37 -10.74
C THR A 214 -39.44 35.91 -11.48
N GLU A 215 -39.35 34.56 -11.52
CA GLU A 215 -39.01 33.68 -12.67
C GLU A 215 -37.56 33.32 -13.09
N SER A 216 -37.46 32.04 -13.48
CA SER A 216 -36.58 31.42 -14.49
C SER A 216 -35.09 31.14 -14.23
N THR A 217 -34.78 29.83 -14.19
CA THR A 217 -33.61 29.14 -14.77
C THR A 217 -32.19 29.73 -14.61
N SER A 218 -31.31 29.04 -13.86
CA SER A 218 -30.01 28.52 -14.36
C SER A 218 -29.22 27.75 -13.27
N SER A 219 -28.09 27.14 -13.66
CA SER A 219 -27.22 26.28 -12.86
C SER A 219 -26.41 27.01 -11.76
N ALA A 220 -26.26 26.38 -10.60
CA ALA A 220 -25.12 26.62 -9.70
C ALA A 220 -24.90 25.44 -8.71
N SER A 221 -23.92 24.58 -8.98
CA SER A 221 -23.36 23.67 -7.96
C SER A 221 -22.27 24.41 -7.17
N HIS A 222 -22.54 24.78 -5.92
CA HIS A 222 -21.55 25.45 -5.09
C HIS A 222 -20.47 24.47 -4.62
N LEU A 223 -19.31 24.53 -5.28
CA LEU A 223 -18.08 23.91 -4.81
C LEU A 223 -17.58 24.63 -3.55
N LEU A 224 -17.31 23.88 -2.48
CA LEU A 224 -16.53 24.37 -1.34
C LEU A 224 -15.04 24.27 -1.70
N SER A 225 -14.28 25.32 -1.43
CA SER A 225 -12.82 25.32 -1.60
C SER A 225 -12.13 24.50 -0.51
N ALA A 226 -10.93 23.99 -0.79
CA ALA A 226 -10.15 23.18 0.17
C ALA A 226 -9.91 23.91 1.52
N ASP A 227 -9.71 25.23 1.49
CA ASP A 227 -9.58 26.08 2.68
C ASP A 227 -10.82 26.04 3.58
N ALA A 228 -12.04 25.92 3.01
CA ALA A 228 -13.26 25.80 3.80
C ALA A 228 -13.32 24.47 4.56
N LEU A 229 -12.90 23.37 3.93
CA LEU A 229 -12.83 22.05 4.58
C LEU A 229 -11.72 21.98 5.65
N ALA A 230 -10.58 22.61 5.40
CA ALA A 230 -9.48 22.70 6.37
C ALA A 230 -9.90 23.47 7.64
N ARG A 231 -10.61 24.60 7.49
CA ARG A 231 -11.16 25.37 8.63
C ARG A 231 -12.15 24.56 9.45
N LEU A 232 -13.11 23.91 8.80
CA LEU A 232 -14.14 23.10 9.47
C LEU A 232 -13.53 21.94 10.30
N ALA A 233 -12.47 21.32 9.78
CA ALA A 233 -11.68 20.31 10.52
C ALA A 233 -10.82 20.89 11.65
N SER A 234 -10.50 22.19 11.63
CA SER A 234 -9.80 22.88 12.72
C SER A 234 -10.75 23.26 13.87
N GLU A 235 -11.98 23.66 13.54
CA GLU A 235 -13.01 24.07 14.51
C GLU A 235 -13.46 22.87 15.37
N GLN A 236 -13.72 21.71 14.75
CA GLN A 236 -14.03 20.46 15.46
C GLN A 236 -12.94 20.05 16.46
N LYS A 237 -11.65 20.23 16.12
CA LYS A 237 -10.51 19.98 17.02
C LYS A 237 -10.44 20.97 18.19
N SER A 238 -11.06 22.16 18.06
CA SER A 238 -11.15 23.14 19.14
C SER A 238 -12.25 22.80 20.15
N GLU A 239 -13.41 22.32 19.69
CA GLU A 239 -14.52 21.88 20.54
C GLU A 239 -14.15 20.64 21.38
N GLU A 240 -13.49 19.66 20.75
CA GLU A 240 -12.86 18.48 21.37
C GLU A 240 -11.92 18.85 22.54
N ARG A 241 -11.35 20.08 22.52
CA ARG A 241 -10.42 20.60 23.52
C ARG A 241 -11.11 21.46 24.58
N ALA A 242 -12.23 22.09 24.25
CA ALA A 242 -13.05 22.87 25.19
C ALA A 242 -13.81 21.98 26.20
N GLY A 243 -14.20 20.77 25.80
CA GLY A 243 -15.00 19.85 26.62
C GLY A 243 -14.30 19.06 27.73
N ARG A 244 -13.01 19.33 28.05
CA ARG A 244 -12.20 18.51 28.96
C ARG A 244 -11.90 19.20 30.29
N THR A 245 -11.98 18.49 31.41
CA THR A 245 -11.77 19.10 32.73
C THR A 245 -10.29 19.25 33.08
N ARG A 246 -9.98 20.23 33.95
CA ARG A 246 -8.60 20.50 34.41
C ARG A 246 -8.00 19.32 35.17
N GLU A 247 -8.81 18.59 35.95
CA GLU A 247 -8.37 17.42 36.72
C GLU A 247 -8.01 16.23 35.83
N GLU A 248 -8.74 16.00 34.73
CA GLU A 248 -8.41 14.94 33.76
C GLU A 248 -7.06 15.21 33.08
N ASP A 249 -6.82 16.46 32.67
CA ASP A 249 -5.56 16.83 32.01
C ASP A 249 -4.38 16.84 33.00
N GLU A 250 -4.61 17.18 34.28
CA GLU A 250 -3.62 17.09 35.36
C GLU A 250 -3.31 15.63 35.74
N ALA A 251 -4.31 14.77 35.90
CA ALA A 251 -4.14 13.33 36.14
C ALA A 251 -3.48 12.60 34.95
N ARG A 252 -3.61 13.14 33.72
CA ARG A 252 -2.90 12.68 32.53
C ARG A 252 -1.43 13.14 32.52
N ARG A 253 -1.13 14.35 32.99
CA ARG A 253 0.24 14.86 33.19
C ARG A 253 0.97 14.08 34.28
N GLU A 254 0.29 13.75 35.38
CA GLU A 254 0.90 13.02 36.51
C GLU A 254 1.20 11.56 36.14
N ARG A 255 0.28 10.86 35.45
CA ARG A 255 0.56 9.52 34.88
C ARG A 255 1.71 9.54 33.87
N ARG A 256 1.88 10.62 33.10
CA ARG A 256 3.04 10.83 32.20
C ARG A 256 4.35 11.06 32.97
N ARG A 257 4.33 11.79 34.10
CA ARG A 257 5.49 11.98 34.99
C ARG A 257 5.93 10.66 35.64
N GLN A 258 4.97 9.88 36.14
CA GLN A 258 5.25 8.57 36.77
C GLN A 258 5.84 7.56 35.76
N LYS A 259 5.25 7.42 34.55
CA LYS A 259 5.85 6.60 33.48
C LYS A 259 7.25 7.08 33.08
N LYS A 260 7.51 8.40 33.03
CA LYS A 260 8.86 8.94 32.78
C LYS A 260 9.86 8.61 33.88
N LYS A 261 9.48 8.63 35.18
CA LYS A 261 10.36 8.22 36.28
C LYS A 261 10.68 6.72 36.22
N ALA A 262 9.69 5.87 36.00
CA ALA A 262 9.91 4.42 35.88
C ALA A 262 10.89 4.06 34.74
N ALA A 263 10.72 4.69 33.57
CA ALA A 263 11.57 4.48 32.39
C ALA A 263 12.97 5.13 32.48
N ALA A 264 13.33 5.77 33.59
CA ALA A 264 14.61 6.46 33.78
C ALA A 264 15.54 5.80 34.82
N VAL A 265 15.07 4.76 35.54
CA VAL A 265 15.80 4.14 36.67
C VAL A 265 16.13 2.67 36.43
N GLY A 266 15.40 1.98 35.54
CA GLY A 266 15.62 0.56 35.23
C GLY A 266 16.77 0.31 34.25
N GLY A 267 18.02 0.38 34.75
CA GLY A 267 19.24 0.18 33.94
C GLY A 267 20.30 -0.66 34.65
N GLY A 268 19.98 -1.92 35.00
CA GLY A 268 20.90 -2.85 35.66
C GLY A 268 20.27 -4.24 35.83
N ALA A 269 21.08 -5.29 35.84
CA ALA A 269 20.60 -6.67 35.95
C ALA A 269 20.50 -7.11 37.43
N GLY A 270 19.40 -7.76 37.79
CA GLY A 270 19.24 -8.42 39.09
C GLY A 270 17.77 -8.70 39.47
N ALA A 271 17.53 -9.87 40.04
CA ALA A 271 16.30 -10.28 40.75
C ALA A 271 14.98 -10.24 39.97
N LEU A 272 14.75 -11.26 39.14
CA LEU A 272 13.55 -12.12 39.22
C LEU A 272 13.80 -13.40 38.38
N GLY A 273 14.22 -14.47 39.06
CA GLY A 273 14.13 -15.85 38.57
C GLY A 273 12.94 -16.57 39.24
N ASP A 274 12.57 -17.80 38.88
CA ASP A 274 13.08 -18.66 37.81
C ASP A 274 11.90 -19.52 37.32
N GLU A 275 11.77 -19.74 36.00
CA GLU A 275 11.41 -21.02 35.37
C GLU A 275 11.33 -20.88 33.82
N ILE A 276 11.26 -22.03 33.13
CA ILE A 276 11.19 -22.19 31.66
C ILE A 276 12.40 -21.60 30.90
N VAL A 277 13.54 -22.28 31.05
CA VAL A 277 14.55 -22.38 29.98
C VAL A 277 14.26 -23.65 29.18
N GLU A 278 13.89 -23.51 27.91
CA GLU A 278 14.43 -24.37 26.84
C GLU A 278 14.12 -23.82 25.42
N GLY A 279 15.18 -23.62 24.63
CA GLY A 279 15.12 -23.95 23.20
C GLY A 279 14.53 -22.97 22.15
N ARG A 280 14.92 -21.68 22.11
CA ARG A 280 15.35 -20.97 20.87
C ARG A 280 15.77 -19.49 21.08
N SER A 281 16.33 -18.91 20.01
CA SER A 281 17.05 -17.63 19.88
C SER A 281 16.59 -16.46 20.77
N ARG A 282 17.56 -15.77 21.42
CA ARG A 282 17.36 -14.40 21.93
C ARG A 282 17.40 -13.43 20.75
N HIS A 283 16.29 -12.78 20.43
CA HIS A 283 16.24 -11.73 19.40
C HIS A 283 17.32 -10.67 19.61
N LYS A 284 18.08 -10.36 18.55
CA LYS A 284 18.80 -9.09 18.41
C LYS A 284 17.82 -8.01 17.94
N SER A 285 18.05 -6.77 18.36
CA SER A 285 17.28 -5.62 17.89
C SER A 285 17.73 -5.18 16.49
N GLY A 286 17.09 -5.74 15.46
CA GLY A 286 17.32 -5.40 14.04
C GLY A 286 16.00 -5.30 13.27
N ALA A 287 15.02 -4.58 13.82
CA ALA A 287 13.71 -4.43 13.19
C ALA A 287 13.74 -3.37 12.08
N ARG A 288 13.37 -3.77 10.85
CA ARG A 288 13.04 -2.88 9.72
C ARG A 288 12.16 -1.72 10.18
N ILE A 289 12.45 -0.51 9.73
CA ILE A 289 11.44 0.57 9.68
C ILE A 289 10.70 0.38 8.37
N VAL A 290 9.37 0.38 8.41
CA VAL A 290 8.53 0.18 7.23
C VAL A 290 8.82 1.25 6.20
N SER A 291 9.18 0.87 4.98
CA SER A 291 9.16 1.76 3.82
C SER A 291 7.72 1.99 3.37
N GLY A 292 7.22 3.22 3.45
CA GLY A 292 5.85 3.56 3.05
C GLY A 292 5.28 4.75 3.82
N SER A 293 4.63 5.67 3.10
CA SER A 293 4.19 6.99 3.60
C SER A 293 3.27 6.94 4.83
N TYR A 294 2.46 5.89 4.99
CA TYR A 294 1.36 5.84 5.95
C TYR A 294 1.79 5.97 7.43
N LEU A 295 2.98 5.48 7.80
CA LEU A 295 3.50 5.63 9.17
C LEU A 295 4.03 7.04 9.48
N GLU A 296 4.26 7.85 8.46
CA GLU A 296 4.82 9.20 8.57
C GLU A 296 3.77 10.30 8.35
N GLU A 297 2.76 10.08 7.51
CA GLU A 297 1.61 10.99 7.26
C GLU A 297 0.73 11.29 8.50
N GLY A 298 1.11 10.85 9.70
CA GLY A 298 0.45 11.22 10.96
C GLY A 298 -0.96 10.63 11.16
N ARG A 299 -1.41 9.71 10.30
CA ARG A 299 -2.78 9.14 10.31
C ARG A 299 -3.02 8.06 11.37
N SER A 300 -2.04 7.74 12.23
CA SER A 300 -2.17 6.78 13.34
C SER A 300 -2.18 7.47 14.71
N PRO A 301 -3.13 7.13 15.61
CA PRO A 301 -3.15 7.65 16.99
C PRO A 301 -1.98 7.17 17.88
N GLU A 302 -1.36 6.03 17.56
CA GLU A 302 -0.47 5.30 18.49
C GLU A 302 0.91 4.92 17.93
N MET A 303 1.56 5.82 17.18
CA MET A 303 3.03 5.85 17.18
C MET A 303 3.59 7.25 16.97
N LYS A 304 4.46 7.69 17.88
CA LYS A 304 5.38 8.81 17.67
C LYS A 304 6.76 8.43 18.18
N MET A 305 7.71 8.27 17.25
CA MET A 305 9.12 8.06 17.60
C MET A 305 9.73 9.29 18.29
N ARG A 306 10.93 9.10 18.85
CA ARG A 306 11.39 9.81 20.05
C ARG A 306 12.50 10.81 19.74
N ARG A 307 12.18 12.10 19.59
CA ARG A 307 13.17 13.20 19.46
C ARG A 307 14.21 13.19 20.60
N ARG A 308 15.48 12.88 20.26
CA ARG A 308 16.77 13.24 20.92
C ARG A 308 17.91 12.54 20.14
N GLY A 309 19.12 13.06 19.95
CA GLY A 309 19.81 14.23 20.55
C GLY A 309 20.57 13.84 21.84
N GLY A 310 21.84 14.20 22.06
CA GLY A 310 22.79 15.05 21.33
C GLY A 310 23.97 15.44 22.26
N GLY A 311 24.82 16.40 21.91
CA GLY A 311 25.82 17.00 22.83
C GLY A 311 26.89 17.84 22.10
N GLY A 312 27.55 18.82 22.70
CA GLY A 312 27.36 19.50 24.01
C GLY A 312 27.44 21.03 23.82
N ALA A 313 27.68 21.89 24.82
CA ALA A 313 27.81 21.73 26.26
C ALA A 313 27.18 22.96 26.97
N ALA A 314 27.10 22.98 28.30
CA ALA A 314 26.25 23.93 29.04
C ALA A 314 26.96 25.22 29.51
N MET A 315 26.18 26.31 29.62
CA MET A 315 26.38 27.38 30.61
C MET A 315 25.01 27.98 31.02
N GLU A 316 24.89 28.34 32.30
CA GLU A 316 23.70 28.85 33.01
C GLU A 316 23.90 30.39 33.24
N ASP A 317 22.95 31.27 33.59
CA ASP A 317 21.49 31.26 33.81
C ASP A 317 20.96 32.74 33.77
N HIS A 318 19.71 32.98 34.21
CA HIS A 318 19.14 34.23 34.77
C HIS A 318 18.63 35.39 33.87
N TRP A 319 17.38 35.21 33.40
CA TRP A 319 16.15 35.96 33.82
C TRP A 319 16.05 37.52 33.76
N LYS A 320 14.84 37.98 33.35
CA LYS A 320 14.13 39.26 33.66
C LYS A 320 14.51 40.56 32.89
N ASP A 321 13.63 41.55 32.71
CA ASP A 321 12.22 41.78 33.15
C ASP A 321 11.35 42.43 32.03
N GLU A 322 10.08 42.77 32.30
CA GLU A 322 9.07 43.25 31.31
C GLU A 322 8.99 44.79 31.08
N ALA A 323 8.39 45.15 29.93
CA ALA A 323 7.54 46.34 29.65
C ALA A 323 8.07 47.80 29.81
N SER A 324 7.92 48.60 28.73
CA SER A 324 7.19 49.90 28.76
C SER A 324 6.82 50.38 27.35
N TRP A 325 5.71 51.12 27.22
CA TRP A 325 5.49 52.12 26.16
C TRP A 325 6.16 53.45 26.58
N ASP A 326 6.47 54.34 25.63
CA ASP A 326 5.91 55.72 25.62
C ASP A 326 6.05 56.39 24.23
N ASP A 327 5.47 57.59 24.10
CA ASP A 327 5.06 58.28 22.87
C ASP A 327 6.10 59.26 22.24
N SER A 328 5.85 59.71 21.00
CA SER A 328 6.13 61.09 20.50
C SER A 328 5.56 61.35 19.08
N PHE A 329 4.40 62.02 19.05
CA PHE A 329 3.95 63.15 18.19
C PHE A 329 5.00 63.86 17.29
N ASP A 330 4.68 64.60 16.21
CA ASP A 330 3.52 64.79 15.29
C ASP A 330 3.95 65.84 14.20
N ASP A 331 3.06 66.30 13.32
CA ASP A 331 3.18 67.41 12.34
C ASP A 331 4.03 67.13 11.05
N GLY A 332 3.55 67.33 9.81
CA GLY A 332 2.18 67.59 9.36
C GLY A 332 2.03 68.26 7.98
N SER A 333 0.78 68.28 7.50
CA SER A 333 0.23 69.00 6.30
C SER A 333 0.60 68.51 4.87
N GLY A 334 -0.36 68.63 3.93
CA GLY A 334 -0.09 68.70 2.47
C GLY A 334 -0.60 67.55 1.55
N GLN A 335 -1.87 67.61 1.11
CA GLN A 335 -2.41 66.85 -0.04
C GLN A 335 -3.09 67.83 -1.04
N PRO A 336 -3.41 67.47 -2.32
CA PRO A 336 -3.73 66.13 -2.82
C PRO A 336 -3.17 65.66 -4.19
N ARG A 337 -3.30 64.33 -4.37
CA ARG A 337 -3.38 63.50 -5.60
C ARG A 337 -3.58 64.23 -6.95
N TRP A 338 -3.03 63.77 -8.08
CA TRP A 338 -2.88 62.37 -8.58
C TRP A 338 -1.85 62.33 -9.77
N LYS A 339 -1.61 61.30 -10.63
CA LYS A 339 -2.23 59.98 -10.93
C LYS A 339 -1.26 58.98 -11.63
N PHE A 340 -1.67 57.70 -11.65
CA PHE A 340 -1.35 56.60 -12.59
C PHE A 340 0.09 56.06 -12.79
N TRP A 341 1.16 56.86 -13.01
CA TRP A 341 2.44 56.31 -13.55
C TRP A 341 3.62 56.15 -12.57
N ALA A 342 3.44 56.49 -11.28
CA ALA A 342 4.54 56.51 -10.30
C ALA A 342 5.08 55.12 -9.92
N ASN A 343 4.22 54.11 -9.75
CA ASN A 343 4.56 52.87 -9.02
C ASN A 343 5.08 51.70 -9.89
N TRP A 344 5.73 51.98 -11.02
CA TRP A 344 6.40 50.94 -11.83
C TRP A 344 7.92 50.95 -11.66
N SER A 345 8.41 49.95 -10.94
CA SER A 345 9.84 49.71 -10.73
C SER A 345 10.59 49.51 -12.06
N ARG A 346 11.88 49.86 -12.08
CA ARG A 346 12.70 49.83 -13.32
C ARG A 346 12.67 48.45 -14.01
N LYS A 347 12.64 47.35 -13.25
CA LYS A 347 12.54 45.98 -13.78
C LYS A 347 11.27 45.75 -14.62
N LYS A 348 10.09 46.24 -14.20
CA LYS A 348 8.83 46.09 -14.96
C LYS A 348 8.83 46.87 -16.28
N ARG A 349 9.47 48.04 -16.31
CA ARG A 349 9.64 48.85 -17.54
C ARG A 349 10.52 48.13 -18.57
N ILE A 350 11.58 47.46 -18.13
CA ILE A 350 12.47 46.68 -19.01
C ILE A 350 11.74 45.47 -19.61
N ILE A 351 10.97 44.72 -18.80
CA ILE A 351 10.22 43.54 -19.27
C ILE A 351 9.21 43.90 -20.37
N VAL A 352 8.47 45.01 -20.25
CA VAL A 352 7.54 45.44 -21.30
C VAL A 352 8.25 45.99 -22.53
N GLY A 353 9.41 46.64 -22.37
CA GLY A 353 10.26 47.01 -23.51
C GLY A 353 10.73 45.78 -24.30
N ALA A 354 11.15 44.72 -23.61
CA ALA A 354 11.54 43.45 -24.24
C ALA A 354 10.36 42.76 -24.94
N LEU A 355 9.19 42.67 -24.32
CA LEU A 355 8.00 42.08 -24.93
C LEU A 355 7.56 42.82 -26.20
N LEU A 356 7.58 44.16 -26.20
CA LEU A 356 7.28 44.94 -27.41
C LEU A 356 8.30 44.70 -28.53
N LEU A 357 9.58 44.54 -28.18
CA LEU A 357 10.64 44.25 -29.16
C LEU A 357 10.54 42.84 -29.74
N VAL A 358 10.13 41.84 -28.95
CA VAL A 358 9.83 40.47 -29.44
C VAL A 358 8.63 40.46 -30.39
N VAL A 359 7.54 41.17 -30.05
CA VAL A 359 6.37 41.30 -30.95
C VAL A 359 6.75 41.99 -32.26
N LEU A 360 7.61 43.01 -32.21
CA LEU A 360 8.07 43.74 -33.40
C LEU A 360 9.02 42.90 -34.27
N LEU A 361 9.85 42.03 -33.68
CA LEU A 361 10.63 41.04 -34.42
C LEU A 361 9.74 39.99 -35.10
N LEU A 362 8.73 39.44 -34.40
CA LEU A 362 7.79 38.47 -34.98
C LEU A 362 7.02 39.07 -36.17
N ALA A 363 6.62 40.34 -36.08
CA ALA A 363 5.97 41.06 -37.18
C ALA A 363 6.86 41.24 -38.43
N ILE A 364 8.19 41.19 -38.29
CA ILE A 364 9.16 41.29 -39.40
C ILE A 364 9.52 39.90 -39.97
N ILE A 365 9.49 38.85 -39.15
CA ILE A 365 9.86 37.48 -39.57
C ILE A 365 8.73 36.82 -40.38
N ILE A 366 7.47 37.00 -39.97
CA ILE A 366 6.31 36.31 -40.57
C ILE A 366 6.15 36.56 -42.10
N PRO A 367 6.37 37.77 -42.65
CA PRO A 367 6.30 38.01 -44.10
C PRO A 367 7.35 37.27 -44.94
N VAL A 368 8.46 36.80 -44.35
CA VAL A 368 9.59 36.21 -45.09
C VAL A 368 9.44 34.69 -45.28
N ALA A 369 8.68 34.01 -44.42
CA ALA A 369 8.57 32.56 -44.41
C ALA A 369 7.61 31.96 -45.48
N VAL A 370 6.86 32.79 -46.21
CA VAL A 370 5.66 32.34 -46.96
C VAL A 370 5.87 32.25 -48.49
N THR A 371 7.05 32.58 -49.01
CA THR A 371 7.28 32.69 -50.48
C THR A 371 8.27 31.69 -51.09
N ALA A 372 8.79 30.71 -50.33
CA ALA A 372 9.84 29.81 -50.81
C ALA A 372 9.68 28.32 -50.42
N SER A 373 8.68 27.63 -50.98
CA SER A 373 8.78 26.17 -51.28
C SER A 373 7.63 25.66 -52.17
N LYS A 374 7.97 25.30 -53.42
CA LYS A 374 7.19 24.39 -54.26
C LYS A 374 8.08 23.80 -55.36
N ASN A 375 8.00 22.48 -55.55
CA ASN A 375 8.76 21.66 -56.52
C ASN A 375 10.27 21.55 -56.14
N LYS A 376 10.90 20.38 -56.12
CA LYS A 376 10.80 19.24 -57.06
C LYS A 376 10.83 17.86 -56.39
N SER A 377 10.66 16.84 -57.23
CA SER A 377 10.70 15.39 -56.97
C SER A 377 12.12 14.80 -56.98
N ASP A 378 12.22 13.62 -56.36
CA ASP A 378 13.12 12.48 -56.62
C ASP A 378 14.60 12.72 -56.94
N ASP A 379 15.48 12.25 -56.04
CA ASP A 379 16.57 11.35 -56.44
C ASP A 379 16.97 10.41 -55.28
N SER A 380 17.59 9.27 -55.58
CA SER A 380 17.83 8.19 -54.61
C SER A 380 19.25 8.17 -54.03
N GLY A 381 19.37 8.05 -52.70
CA GLY A 381 20.65 7.85 -52.02
C GLY A 381 20.48 7.33 -50.60
N GLY A 382 20.93 6.10 -50.33
CA GLY A 382 20.69 5.42 -49.04
C GLY A 382 21.70 5.77 -47.95
N SER A 383 21.20 6.04 -46.75
CA SER A 383 21.94 5.92 -45.49
C SER A 383 20.97 5.49 -44.39
N SER A 384 21.29 4.44 -43.64
CA SER A 384 20.38 3.77 -42.71
C SER A 384 20.36 4.47 -41.34
N GLY A 385 19.66 5.60 -41.25
CA GLY A 385 19.30 6.25 -39.98
C GLY A 385 17.88 5.90 -39.57
N SER A 386 17.71 5.10 -38.51
CA SER A 386 16.38 4.71 -37.99
C SER A 386 15.75 5.81 -37.12
N SER A 387 15.42 6.95 -37.72
CA SER A 387 14.51 7.93 -37.10
C SER A 387 13.08 7.38 -37.15
N GLY A 388 12.51 7.04 -35.99
CA GLY A 388 11.26 6.29 -35.90
C GLY A 388 10.05 6.98 -36.55
N SER A 389 9.17 6.18 -37.17
CA SER A 389 7.82 6.61 -37.53
C SER A 389 7.04 6.89 -36.24
N SER A 390 6.55 8.12 -36.07
CA SER A 390 5.67 8.51 -34.96
C SER A 390 4.18 8.34 -35.26
N GLY A 391 3.83 7.71 -36.37
CA GLY A 391 2.47 7.28 -36.71
C GLY A 391 2.28 5.77 -36.49
N PRO A 392 1.03 5.31 -36.22
CA PRO A 392 0.73 3.92 -35.89
C PRO A 392 0.96 2.96 -37.07
N SER A 393 1.30 1.71 -36.75
CA SER A 393 1.67 0.67 -37.70
C SER A 393 0.48 -0.27 -37.96
N ASN A 394 -0.33 0.10 -38.96
CA ASN A 394 -1.64 -0.50 -39.24
C ASN A 394 -1.74 -1.28 -40.57
N SER A 395 -0.61 -1.58 -41.23
CA SER A 395 -0.58 -2.18 -42.58
C SER A 395 -1.05 -3.64 -42.66
N ASN A 396 -1.13 -4.36 -41.52
CA ASN A 396 -1.76 -5.68 -41.50
C ASN A 396 -3.28 -5.62 -41.77
N LEU A 397 -3.94 -4.49 -41.49
CA LEU A 397 -5.34 -4.25 -41.83
C LEU A 397 -5.61 -4.17 -43.35
N ASP A 398 -4.60 -3.84 -44.17
CA ASP A 398 -4.76 -3.76 -45.63
C ASP A 398 -5.11 -5.12 -46.26
N SER A 399 -4.85 -6.22 -45.54
CA SER A 399 -5.21 -7.59 -45.92
C SER A 399 -6.66 -8.00 -45.57
N ILE A 400 -7.41 -7.17 -44.83
CA ILE A 400 -8.72 -7.49 -44.27
C ILE A 400 -9.79 -6.48 -44.72
N SER A 401 -10.96 -6.98 -45.11
CA SER A 401 -12.11 -6.12 -45.41
C SER A 401 -12.80 -5.64 -44.13
N LYS A 402 -13.17 -4.35 -44.07
CA LYS A 402 -14.02 -3.80 -42.99
C LYS A 402 -15.39 -4.48 -42.86
N ASP A 403 -15.81 -5.27 -43.85
CA ASP A 403 -17.05 -6.04 -43.82
C ASP A 403 -16.89 -7.50 -43.36
N SER A 404 -15.68 -7.95 -43.02
CA SER A 404 -15.50 -9.19 -42.26
C SER A 404 -15.83 -9.02 -40.77
N ILE A 405 -15.89 -7.78 -40.26
CA ILE A 405 -16.27 -7.47 -38.88
C ILE A 405 -17.80 -7.48 -38.76
N PRO A 406 -18.41 -8.34 -37.92
CA PRO A 406 -19.87 -8.37 -37.74
C PRO A 406 -20.43 -7.05 -37.21
N SER A 407 -21.68 -6.73 -37.58
CA SER A 407 -22.31 -5.45 -37.21
C SER A 407 -22.46 -5.19 -35.71
N TYR A 408 -22.47 -6.23 -34.88
CA TYR A 408 -22.47 -6.11 -33.42
C TYR A 408 -21.07 -5.85 -32.82
N ALA A 409 -20.01 -6.10 -33.59
CA ALA A 409 -18.63 -5.94 -33.18
C ALA A 409 -18.00 -4.63 -33.70
N LYS A 410 -18.47 -4.10 -34.83
CA LYS A 410 -18.00 -2.82 -35.39
C LYS A 410 -18.11 -1.70 -34.35
N GLY A 411 -17.03 -0.94 -34.15
CA GLY A 411 -16.96 0.11 -33.12
C GLY A 411 -16.80 -0.36 -31.67
N THR A 412 -16.50 -1.65 -31.43
CA THR A 412 -16.23 -2.19 -30.09
C THR A 412 -14.75 -2.56 -29.93
N VAL A 413 -14.33 -2.99 -28.74
CA VAL A 413 -12.96 -3.51 -28.51
C VAL A 413 -12.59 -4.72 -29.40
N LEU A 414 -13.56 -5.37 -30.05
CA LEU A 414 -13.33 -6.45 -31.02
C LEU A 414 -13.11 -5.97 -32.47
N ASP A 415 -13.26 -4.68 -32.77
CA ASP A 415 -13.07 -4.10 -34.10
C ASP A 415 -11.64 -3.54 -34.25
N PRO A 416 -10.74 -4.24 -34.97
CA PRO A 416 -9.35 -3.83 -35.08
C PRO A 416 -9.19 -2.56 -35.95
N PHE A 417 -10.21 -2.15 -36.71
CA PHE A 417 -10.22 -0.88 -37.43
C PHE A 417 -10.52 0.34 -36.52
N THR A 418 -10.73 0.12 -35.21
CA THR A 418 -10.85 1.18 -34.20
C THR A 418 -9.69 1.20 -33.20
N TRP A 419 -8.74 0.27 -33.31
CA TRP A 419 -7.53 0.31 -32.49
C TRP A 419 -6.59 1.40 -33.04
N TYR A 420 -5.83 2.06 -32.17
CA TYR A 420 -4.86 3.07 -32.58
C TYR A 420 -3.74 2.43 -33.41
N ASP A 421 -3.20 1.32 -32.91
CA ASP A 421 -2.07 0.58 -33.45
C ASP A 421 -2.38 -0.93 -33.49
N THR A 422 -2.07 -1.59 -34.60
CA THR A 422 -2.31 -3.03 -34.80
C THR A 422 -1.03 -3.86 -34.98
N GLU A 423 0.14 -3.31 -34.68
CA GLU A 423 1.42 -4.03 -34.77
C GLU A 423 1.54 -5.15 -33.73
N GLY A 424 2.11 -6.29 -34.14
CA GLY A 424 2.20 -7.50 -33.33
C GLY A 424 0.87 -8.24 -33.10
N PHE A 425 -0.27 -7.69 -33.54
CA PHE A 425 -1.58 -8.27 -33.32
C PHE A 425 -2.09 -9.13 -34.51
N ASN A 426 -2.81 -10.20 -34.17
CA ASN A 426 -3.66 -10.93 -35.10
C ASN A 426 -4.98 -10.17 -35.29
N VAL A 427 -5.10 -9.44 -36.39
CA VAL A 427 -6.29 -8.64 -36.74
C VAL A 427 -7.44 -9.45 -37.35
N THR A 428 -7.33 -10.78 -37.44
CA THR A 428 -8.42 -11.65 -37.87
C THR A 428 -9.54 -11.65 -36.84
N PHE A 429 -10.77 -11.30 -37.23
CA PHE A 429 -11.91 -11.23 -36.31
C PHE A 429 -12.20 -12.57 -35.62
N THR A 430 -12.33 -12.53 -34.29
CA THR A 430 -12.93 -13.58 -33.47
C THR A 430 -13.71 -12.98 -32.31
N ASN A 431 -14.81 -13.63 -31.92
CA ASN A 431 -15.57 -13.34 -30.70
C ASN A 431 -15.35 -14.40 -29.60
N GLU A 432 -14.37 -15.27 -29.76
CA GLU A 432 -14.03 -16.28 -28.75
C GLU A 432 -13.49 -15.65 -27.47
N THR A 433 -13.80 -16.31 -26.34
CA THR A 433 -13.36 -15.88 -25.02
C THR A 433 -12.93 -17.08 -24.17
N VAL A 434 -11.93 -16.89 -23.32
CA VAL A 434 -11.56 -17.85 -22.28
C VAL A 434 -11.71 -17.15 -20.93
N GLY A 435 -12.43 -17.78 -19.98
CA GLY A 435 -12.79 -17.11 -18.74
C GLY A 435 -13.67 -15.85 -18.92
N GLY A 436 -14.29 -15.65 -20.08
CA GLY A 436 -15.02 -14.41 -20.43
C GLY A 436 -14.14 -13.27 -20.96
N LEU A 437 -12.82 -13.48 -21.06
CA LEU A 437 -11.85 -12.52 -21.60
C LEU A 437 -11.55 -12.85 -23.07
N SER A 438 -11.48 -11.84 -23.93
CA SER A 438 -11.33 -12.02 -25.37
C SER A 438 -9.93 -12.50 -25.76
N ILE A 439 -9.86 -13.34 -26.80
CA ILE A 439 -8.60 -13.69 -27.49
C ILE A 439 -8.37 -12.83 -28.75
N MET A 440 -9.20 -11.83 -29.04
CA MET A 440 -9.04 -10.96 -30.21
C MET A 440 -7.69 -10.22 -30.15
N GLY A 441 -6.95 -10.22 -31.26
CA GLY A 441 -5.57 -9.72 -31.32
C GLY A 441 -4.49 -10.78 -31.04
N LEU A 442 -4.83 -11.95 -30.47
CA LEU A 442 -3.87 -12.98 -30.09
C LEU A 442 -3.51 -13.91 -31.27
N ASN A 443 -2.23 -14.22 -31.43
CA ASN A 443 -1.78 -15.27 -32.35
C ASN A 443 -1.98 -16.66 -31.70
N SER A 444 -2.54 -17.63 -32.42
CA SER A 444 -2.83 -18.98 -31.91
C SER A 444 -1.61 -19.89 -31.79
N THR A 445 -0.53 -19.61 -32.53
CA THR A 445 0.75 -20.34 -32.45
C THR A 445 1.77 -19.59 -31.59
N TRP A 446 2.60 -20.32 -30.85
CA TRP A 446 3.68 -19.78 -30.02
C TRP A 446 4.92 -20.69 -30.05
N ASP A 447 6.08 -20.16 -29.67
CA ASP A 447 7.34 -20.91 -29.49
C ASP A 447 8.04 -20.50 -28.18
N ASP A 448 8.25 -21.47 -27.29
CA ASP A 448 8.91 -21.27 -25.99
C ASP A 448 10.40 -21.71 -26.01
N SER A 449 11.00 -21.89 -27.20
CA SER A 449 12.41 -22.34 -27.33
C SER A 449 13.46 -21.27 -27.00
N THR A 450 13.08 -19.99 -26.94
CA THR A 450 13.98 -18.87 -26.63
C THR A 450 14.36 -18.83 -25.14
N ARG A 451 15.61 -18.41 -24.86
CA ARG A 451 16.11 -18.06 -23.52
C ARG A 451 16.49 -16.57 -23.48
N ALA A 452 16.36 -15.93 -22.32
CA ALA A 452 16.77 -14.54 -22.16
C ALA A 452 18.28 -14.33 -22.29
N ASN A 453 19.10 -15.16 -21.64
CA ASN A 453 20.56 -15.05 -21.67
C ASN A 453 21.24 -16.42 -21.50
N ASP A 454 22.58 -16.47 -21.47
CA ASP A 454 23.32 -17.74 -21.38
C ASP A 454 23.42 -18.31 -19.94
N LYS A 455 22.90 -17.60 -18.93
CA LYS A 455 22.88 -18.05 -17.52
C LYS A 455 21.59 -18.74 -17.12
N VAL A 456 20.53 -18.62 -17.93
CA VAL A 456 19.18 -19.10 -17.62
C VAL A 456 18.64 -20.07 -18.68
N PRO A 457 17.77 -21.03 -18.29
CA PRO A 457 17.19 -21.97 -19.24
C PRO A 457 16.16 -21.30 -20.19
N PRO A 458 15.95 -21.85 -21.41
CA PRO A 458 14.87 -21.43 -22.31
C PRO A 458 13.49 -21.60 -21.67
N LEU A 459 12.47 -20.90 -22.19
CA LEU A 459 11.13 -20.87 -21.56
C LEU A 459 10.49 -22.26 -21.42
N ASN A 460 10.71 -23.14 -22.40
CA ASN A 460 10.25 -24.54 -22.38
C ASN A 460 10.96 -25.44 -21.35
N GLU A 461 11.95 -24.93 -20.62
CA GLU A 461 12.62 -25.59 -19.49
C GLU A 461 12.27 -24.88 -18.16
N LYS A 462 12.21 -25.65 -17.05
CA LYS A 462 11.88 -25.07 -15.73
C LYS A 462 13.04 -24.20 -15.21
N PHE A 463 12.72 -22.96 -14.83
CA PHE A 463 13.66 -22.08 -14.13
C PHE A 463 13.95 -22.60 -12.72
N PRO A 464 15.22 -22.69 -12.29
CA PRO A 464 15.59 -23.30 -11.01
C PRO A 464 15.52 -22.28 -9.85
N TYR A 465 14.31 -21.78 -9.58
CA TYR A 465 14.02 -20.81 -8.51
C TYR A 465 14.63 -21.21 -7.15
N GLY A 466 15.05 -20.22 -6.37
CA GLY A 466 15.72 -20.42 -5.08
C GLY A 466 17.16 -20.91 -5.16
N SER A 467 17.67 -21.23 -6.36
CA SER A 467 19.10 -21.52 -6.61
C SER A 467 19.71 -20.65 -7.71
N GLN A 468 18.93 -20.30 -8.74
CA GLN A 468 19.16 -19.15 -9.59
C GLN A 468 18.22 -18.02 -9.11
N PRO A 469 18.73 -16.83 -8.74
CA PRO A 469 17.88 -15.69 -8.42
C PRO A 469 17.21 -15.12 -9.68
N ILE A 470 16.02 -14.57 -9.48
CA ILE A 470 15.30 -13.74 -10.46
C ILE A 470 16.01 -12.39 -10.62
N ARG A 471 16.19 -11.94 -11.86
CA ARG A 471 16.73 -10.61 -12.20
C ARG A 471 15.82 -9.95 -13.22
N GLY A 472 14.86 -9.16 -12.74
CA GLY A 472 13.81 -8.60 -13.58
C GLY A 472 13.59 -7.10 -13.44
N VAL A 473 12.67 -6.59 -14.26
CA VAL A 473 12.20 -5.20 -14.22
C VAL A 473 10.67 -5.16 -14.22
N ASN A 474 10.13 -4.10 -13.65
CA ASN A 474 8.71 -3.76 -13.74
C ASN A 474 8.42 -2.98 -15.02
N LEU A 475 7.17 -3.07 -15.52
CA LEU A 475 6.62 -2.22 -16.58
C LEU A 475 5.65 -1.17 -15.99
N GLY A 476 6.05 -0.59 -14.85
CA GLY A 476 5.27 0.41 -14.11
C GLY A 476 4.92 1.63 -14.96
N GLY A 477 3.82 2.31 -14.60
CA GLY A 477 3.26 3.43 -15.37
C GLY A 477 2.67 3.08 -16.74
N TRP A 478 2.73 1.83 -17.21
CA TRP A 478 2.22 1.43 -18.54
C TRP A 478 0.72 1.11 -18.53
N LEU A 479 0.30 -0.08 -18.08
CA LEU A 479 -1.11 -0.52 -18.04
C LEU A 479 -1.81 -0.27 -16.68
N SER A 480 -1.11 0.41 -15.77
CA SER A 480 -1.65 1.19 -14.66
C SER A 480 -0.88 2.52 -14.68
N ILE A 481 -1.56 3.65 -14.84
CA ILE A 481 -0.91 4.93 -15.15
C ILE A 481 -0.49 5.67 -13.88
N GLU A 482 0.77 6.13 -13.86
CA GLU A 482 1.38 6.76 -12.69
C GLU A 482 2.00 8.13 -13.00
N PRO A 483 1.63 9.21 -12.27
CA PRO A 483 2.05 10.57 -12.60
C PRO A 483 3.57 10.82 -12.63
N PHE A 484 4.37 10.08 -11.86
CA PHE A 484 5.82 10.28 -11.80
C PHE A 484 6.60 9.53 -12.89
N ILE A 485 6.01 8.46 -13.42
CA ILE A 485 6.58 7.66 -14.51
C ILE A 485 6.24 8.32 -15.86
N VAL A 486 4.99 8.80 -16.00
CA VAL A 486 4.48 9.52 -17.19
C VAL A 486 3.89 10.91 -16.86
N PRO A 487 4.71 11.86 -16.36
CA PRO A 487 4.28 13.22 -16.06
C PRO A 487 3.72 14.01 -17.25
N SER A 488 3.93 13.60 -18.51
CA SER A 488 3.34 14.23 -19.70
C SER A 488 1.81 14.20 -19.67
N LEU A 489 1.20 13.10 -19.20
CA LEU A 489 -0.25 12.93 -19.11
C LEU A 489 -0.91 13.84 -18.05
N PHE A 490 -0.13 14.33 -17.09
CA PHE A 490 -0.63 15.11 -15.94
C PHE A 490 -0.22 16.58 -15.98
N SER A 491 0.99 16.89 -16.44
CA SER A 491 1.55 18.26 -16.33
C SER A 491 1.00 19.29 -17.32
N GLY A 492 0.09 18.89 -18.21
CA GLY A 492 -0.75 19.81 -18.98
C GLY A 492 -1.92 20.42 -18.20
N TYR A 493 -2.23 19.90 -16.99
CA TYR A 493 -3.32 20.37 -16.13
C TYR A 493 -2.82 21.28 -15.00
N SER A 494 -3.70 22.14 -14.50
CA SER A 494 -3.44 22.97 -13.32
C SER A 494 -3.78 22.22 -12.04
N SER A 495 -3.20 22.60 -10.91
CA SER A 495 -3.58 22.01 -9.60
C SER A 495 -5.07 22.21 -9.27
N SER A 496 -5.71 23.24 -9.82
CA SER A 496 -7.15 23.49 -9.73
C SER A 496 -8.03 22.55 -10.56
N ASP A 497 -7.45 21.79 -11.51
CA ASP A 497 -8.18 20.73 -12.22
C ASP A 497 -8.30 19.44 -11.40
N GLY A 498 -7.47 19.27 -10.36
CA GLY A 498 -7.54 18.12 -9.44
C GLY A 498 -7.10 16.78 -10.04
N ILE A 499 -6.23 16.78 -11.05
CA ILE A 499 -5.80 15.57 -11.77
C ILE A 499 -4.57 14.96 -11.09
N ILE A 500 -4.76 13.82 -10.42
CA ILE A 500 -3.77 13.22 -9.50
C ILE A 500 -3.62 11.69 -9.65
N ASP A 501 -4.42 11.06 -10.50
CA ASP A 501 -4.46 9.61 -10.71
C ASP A 501 -5.20 9.26 -12.03
N GLU A 502 -5.19 7.99 -12.43
CA GLU A 502 -5.88 7.56 -13.67
C GLU A 502 -7.40 7.78 -13.58
N TRP A 503 -8.01 7.66 -12.40
CA TRP A 503 -9.43 7.94 -12.16
C TRP A 503 -9.81 9.39 -12.49
N THR A 504 -9.08 10.37 -11.96
CA THR A 504 -9.31 11.80 -12.21
C THR A 504 -8.93 12.20 -13.63
N LEU A 505 -7.81 11.68 -14.17
CA LEU A 505 -7.40 11.87 -15.56
C LEU A 505 -8.48 11.40 -16.53
N THR A 506 -9.02 10.19 -16.33
CA THR A 506 -10.04 9.64 -17.23
C THR A 506 -11.36 10.40 -17.13
N LYS A 507 -11.75 10.88 -15.94
CA LYS A 507 -12.91 11.80 -15.77
C LYS A 507 -12.73 13.12 -16.49
N LYS A 508 -11.51 13.66 -16.54
CA LYS A 508 -11.17 14.92 -17.21
C LYS A 508 -11.13 14.79 -18.73
N LEU A 509 -10.65 13.66 -19.25
CA LEU A 509 -10.60 13.35 -20.68
C LEU A 509 -11.98 13.00 -21.27
N GLY A 510 -12.86 12.37 -20.49
CA GLY A 510 -14.21 12.01 -20.92
C GLY A 510 -14.21 11.16 -22.19
N SER A 511 -14.86 11.62 -23.26
CA SER A 511 -14.89 10.88 -24.54
C SER A 511 -13.52 10.75 -25.23
N SER A 512 -12.53 11.58 -24.88
CA SER A 512 -11.15 11.47 -25.41
C SER A 512 -10.26 10.50 -24.63
N ALA A 513 -10.80 9.86 -23.59
CA ALA A 513 -10.07 8.93 -22.72
C ALA A 513 -9.45 7.77 -23.48
N ALA A 514 -10.25 7.02 -24.25
CA ALA A 514 -9.80 5.84 -24.99
C ALA A 514 -8.67 6.20 -25.96
N ASP A 515 -8.89 7.21 -26.80
CA ASP A 515 -7.92 7.79 -27.73
C ASP A 515 -6.59 8.20 -27.08
N THR A 516 -6.61 8.69 -25.84
CA THR A 516 -5.42 9.22 -25.16
C THR A 516 -4.65 8.10 -24.47
N ILE A 517 -5.37 7.25 -23.74
CA ILE A 517 -4.81 6.14 -22.97
C ILE A 517 -4.33 5.01 -23.89
N GLU A 518 -5.00 4.75 -25.01
CA GLU A 518 -4.50 3.78 -26.00
C GLU A 518 -3.23 4.27 -26.69
N LYS A 519 -3.10 5.58 -26.98
CA LYS A 519 -1.85 6.15 -27.51
C LYS A 519 -0.70 5.99 -26.52
N HIS A 520 -0.95 6.11 -25.22
CA HIS A 520 0.03 5.77 -24.19
C HIS A 520 0.41 4.28 -24.25
N TYR A 521 -0.58 3.37 -24.19
CA TYR A 521 -0.32 1.92 -24.23
C TYR A 521 0.43 1.46 -25.49
N ALA A 522 0.15 2.07 -26.65
CA ALA A 522 0.79 1.72 -27.91
C ALA A 522 2.23 2.21 -28.04
N ASN A 523 2.57 3.39 -27.50
CA ASN A 523 3.86 4.06 -27.76
C ASN A 523 4.83 4.06 -26.56
N PHE A 524 4.37 3.84 -25.32
CA PHE A 524 5.24 3.92 -24.13
C PHE A 524 6.26 2.78 -24.06
N LEU A 525 5.89 1.58 -24.54
CA LEU A 525 6.79 0.45 -24.71
C LEU A 525 6.71 -0.10 -26.14
N SER A 526 7.87 -0.27 -26.74
CA SER A 526 8.10 -0.81 -28.09
C SER A 526 8.66 -2.22 -28.04
N GLU A 527 8.74 -2.93 -29.17
CA GLU A 527 9.51 -4.18 -29.24
C GLU A 527 10.97 -3.99 -28.80
N SER A 528 11.60 -2.86 -29.11
CA SER A 528 13.00 -2.60 -28.74
C SER A 528 13.23 -2.51 -27.24
N ASP A 529 12.21 -2.15 -26.44
CA ASP A 529 12.32 -2.17 -24.99
C ASP A 529 12.53 -3.61 -24.46
N TYR A 530 11.86 -4.62 -25.05
CA TYR A 530 12.03 -6.03 -24.66
C TYR A 530 13.37 -6.61 -25.15
N ALA A 531 13.85 -6.16 -26.32
CA ALA A 531 15.19 -6.50 -26.81
C ALA A 531 16.29 -5.93 -25.89
N GLU A 532 16.14 -4.68 -25.44
CA GLU A 532 17.08 -4.05 -24.52
C GLU A 532 17.02 -4.66 -23.10
N ILE A 533 15.85 -5.09 -22.62
CA ILE A 533 15.72 -5.87 -21.37
C ILE A 533 16.54 -7.17 -21.45
N GLN A 534 16.42 -7.89 -22.58
CA GLN A 534 17.23 -9.09 -22.84
C GLN A 534 18.73 -8.76 -22.92
N GLU A 535 19.11 -7.70 -23.64
CA GLU A 535 20.51 -7.29 -23.81
C GLU A 535 21.17 -6.88 -22.48
N ALA A 536 20.42 -6.24 -21.58
CA ALA A 536 20.84 -5.93 -20.22
C ALA A 536 21.03 -7.17 -19.33
N GLY A 537 20.76 -8.38 -19.84
CA GLY A 537 20.98 -9.64 -19.13
C GLY A 537 19.94 -9.93 -18.04
N LEU A 538 18.78 -9.29 -18.10
CA LEU A 538 17.62 -9.61 -17.27
C LEU A 538 16.98 -10.93 -17.76
N ASP A 539 16.15 -11.55 -16.91
CA ASP A 539 15.50 -12.84 -17.20
C ASP A 539 13.99 -12.88 -16.89
N HIS A 540 13.46 -11.89 -16.15
CA HIS A 540 12.04 -11.76 -15.86
C HIS A 540 11.51 -10.33 -16.09
N VAL A 541 10.19 -10.21 -16.27
CA VAL A 541 9.44 -8.96 -16.35
C VAL A 541 8.19 -9.06 -15.47
N ARG A 542 7.96 -8.08 -14.57
CA ARG A 542 6.71 -7.94 -13.81
C ARG A 542 5.82 -6.93 -14.52
N ILE A 543 4.60 -7.34 -14.87
CA ILE A 543 3.69 -6.54 -15.70
C ILE A 543 2.52 -6.08 -14.84
N GLN A 544 2.54 -4.80 -14.50
CA GLN A 544 1.45 -4.09 -13.82
C GLN A 544 0.25 -3.97 -14.75
N TYR A 545 -0.91 -4.40 -14.29
CA TYR A 545 -2.20 -4.07 -14.90
C TYR A 545 -3.27 -3.97 -13.81
N SER A 546 -4.26 -3.10 -14.03
CA SER A 546 -5.33 -2.88 -13.05
C SER A 546 -6.68 -3.38 -13.55
N TYR A 547 -7.64 -3.54 -12.64
CA TYR A 547 -8.84 -4.34 -12.90
C TYR A 547 -9.70 -3.89 -14.10
N TRP A 548 -9.63 -2.61 -14.51
CA TRP A 548 -10.32 -2.09 -15.69
C TRP A 548 -9.83 -2.68 -17.02
N ALA A 549 -8.65 -3.31 -17.04
CA ALA A 549 -8.22 -4.21 -18.12
C ALA A 549 -9.16 -5.41 -18.29
N VAL A 550 -9.78 -5.90 -17.21
CA VAL A 550 -10.68 -7.06 -17.19
C VAL A 550 -12.14 -6.63 -17.22
N THR A 551 -12.56 -5.70 -16.36
CA THR A 551 -13.93 -5.19 -16.29
C THR A 551 -14.00 -3.85 -15.55
N THR A 552 -15.00 -3.04 -15.87
CA THR A 552 -15.38 -1.86 -15.08
C THR A 552 -16.76 -2.09 -14.43
N TYR A 553 -17.14 -1.20 -13.52
CA TYR A 553 -18.40 -1.19 -12.78
C TYR A 553 -19.08 0.19 -12.85
N ASP A 554 -20.35 0.26 -12.44
CA ASP A 554 -21.12 1.51 -12.45
C ASP A 554 -20.44 2.59 -11.59
N GLY A 555 -20.12 3.73 -12.21
CA GLY A 555 -19.42 4.85 -11.59
C GLY A 555 -17.91 4.93 -11.88
N ASP A 556 -17.32 3.88 -12.43
CA ASP A 556 -15.94 3.89 -12.92
C ASP A 556 -15.80 4.81 -14.14
N PRO A 557 -14.74 5.63 -14.22
CA PRO A 557 -14.44 6.42 -15.40
C PRO A 557 -13.50 5.70 -16.38
N TYR A 558 -12.83 4.64 -15.92
CA TYR A 558 -11.69 4.02 -16.61
C TYR A 558 -12.03 3.51 -18.01
N VAL A 559 -11.04 3.53 -18.90
CA VAL A 559 -11.18 2.99 -20.26
C VAL A 559 -11.32 1.45 -20.19
N PRO A 560 -12.48 0.88 -20.55
CA PRO A 560 -12.74 -0.54 -20.32
C PRO A 560 -11.98 -1.42 -21.32
N LYS A 561 -11.24 -2.40 -20.79
CA LYS A 561 -10.68 -3.56 -21.52
C LYS A 561 -9.69 -3.29 -22.65
N ILE A 562 -9.32 -2.04 -22.94
CA ILE A 562 -8.28 -1.74 -23.95
C ILE A 562 -6.90 -2.26 -23.50
N ALA A 563 -6.54 -2.08 -22.22
CA ALA A 563 -5.28 -2.58 -21.66
C ALA A 563 -5.09 -4.10 -21.83
N TRP A 564 -6.18 -4.88 -21.93
CA TRP A 564 -6.13 -6.34 -22.08
C TRP A 564 -5.30 -6.79 -23.30
N ARG A 565 -5.54 -6.20 -24.48
CA ARG A 565 -4.79 -6.60 -25.68
C ARG A 565 -3.30 -6.23 -25.56
N TYR A 566 -2.98 -5.10 -24.93
CA TYR A 566 -1.58 -4.70 -24.70
C TYR A 566 -0.87 -5.60 -23.68
N LEU A 567 -1.55 -6.06 -22.63
CA LEU A 567 -1.04 -7.11 -21.72
C LEU A 567 -0.73 -8.41 -22.48
N LEU A 568 -1.61 -8.84 -23.39
CA LEU A 568 -1.35 -10.02 -24.21
C LEU A 568 -0.15 -9.80 -25.17
N ARG A 569 -0.07 -8.64 -25.84
CA ARG A 569 1.09 -8.26 -26.68
C ARG A 569 2.40 -8.27 -25.89
N ALA A 570 2.39 -7.80 -24.65
CA ALA A 570 3.54 -7.82 -23.74
C ALA A 570 4.06 -9.24 -23.51
N ILE A 571 3.16 -10.19 -23.24
CA ILE A 571 3.52 -11.59 -22.97
C ILE A 571 4.08 -12.26 -24.23
N GLU A 572 3.52 -11.97 -25.41
CA GLU A 572 4.09 -12.48 -26.68
C GLU A 572 5.47 -11.87 -27.00
N LEU A 573 5.72 -10.60 -26.65
CA LEU A 573 7.05 -9.98 -26.74
C LEU A 573 8.03 -10.58 -25.72
N CYS A 574 7.63 -10.75 -24.46
CA CYS A 574 8.43 -11.47 -23.46
C CYS A 574 8.81 -12.88 -23.96
N ARG A 575 7.89 -13.61 -24.61
CA ARG A 575 8.18 -14.93 -25.22
C ARG A 575 9.25 -14.83 -26.31
N LYS A 576 9.10 -13.88 -27.23
CA LYS A 576 10.06 -13.64 -28.32
C LYS A 576 11.49 -13.38 -27.82
N TYR A 577 11.65 -12.79 -26.63
CA TYR A 577 12.94 -12.54 -25.99
C TYR A 577 13.29 -13.52 -24.85
N GLY A 578 12.53 -14.60 -24.66
CA GLY A 578 12.81 -15.63 -23.64
C GLY A 578 12.67 -15.16 -22.19
N LEU A 579 11.96 -14.05 -21.96
CA LEU A 579 11.74 -13.41 -20.67
C LEU A 579 10.52 -14.03 -19.99
N ARG A 580 10.63 -14.35 -18.69
CA ARG A 580 9.54 -14.91 -17.88
C ARG A 580 8.69 -13.80 -17.26
N VAL A 581 7.41 -14.07 -17.05
CA VAL A 581 6.40 -13.06 -16.67
C VAL A 581 5.89 -13.29 -15.25
N ASN A 582 5.93 -12.21 -14.46
CA ASN A 582 5.13 -12.04 -13.25
C ASN A 582 3.91 -11.17 -13.59
N LEU A 583 2.70 -11.71 -13.46
CA LEU A 583 1.46 -10.95 -13.63
C LEU A 583 1.12 -10.21 -12.34
N ASP A 584 0.97 -8.88 -12.38
CA ASP A 584 0.71 -8.08 -11.19
C ASP A 584 -0.63 -7.32 -11.30
N LEU A 585 -1.63 -7.75 -10.52
CA LEU A 585 -2.90 -7.04 -10.40
C LEU A 585 -2.71 -5.81 -9.49
N HIS A 586 -2.34 -4.70 -10.12
CA HIS A 586 -1.78 -3.53 -9.43
C HIS A 586 -2.83 -2.63 -8.77
N GLY A 587 -4.06 -2.64 -9.29
CA GLY A 587 -5.22 -1.96 -8.72
C GLY A 587 -6.43 -2.87 -8.70
N VAL A 588 -7.06 -3.02 -7.52
CA VAL A 588 -8.30 -3.79 -7.31
C VAL A 588 -9.49 -2.87 -7.03
N PRO A 589 -10.74 -3.34 -7.23
CA PRO A 589 -11.94 -2.54 -6.96
C PRO A 589 -11.97 -1.99 -5.53
N GLY A 590 -12.29 -0.70 -5.38
CA GLY A 590 -12.28 0.00 -4.10
C GLY A 590 -10.90 0.51 -3.63
N SER A 591 -9.81 0.18 -4.32
CA SER A 591 -8.41 0.40 -3.89
C SER A 591 -8.02 -0.31 -2.59
N GLN A 592 -6.84 -0.92 -2.63
CA GLN A 592 -6.23 -1.66 -1.53
C GLN A 592 -5.28 -0.82 -0.66
N ASN A 593 -4.93 0.41 -1.08
CA ASN A 593 -4.02 1.30 -0.35
C ASN A 593 -4.42 2.79 -0.34
N GLY A 594 -5.37 3.21 -1.17
CA GLY A 594 -5.82 4.60 -1.26
C GLY A 594 -4.80 5.55 -1.91
N TRP A 595 -3.81 5.02 -2.64
CA TRP A 595 -2.77 5.76 -3.36
C TRP A 595 -3.00 5.75 -4.88
N ASN A 596 -2.46 6.76 -5.57
CA ASN A 596 -2.68 7.02 -7.00
C ASN A 596 -2.39 5.83 -7.94
N HIS A 597 -1.30 5.09 -7.74
CA HIS A 597 -0.90 3.97 -8.58
C HIS A 597 -1.89 2.78 -8.57
N SER A 598 -2.71 2.63 -7.52
CA SER A 598 -3.86 1.71 -7.50
C SER A 598 -5.03 2.15 -8.40
N GLY A 599 -4.90 3.29 -9.09
CA GLY A 599 -5.87 3.93 -9.98
C GLY A 599 -6.60 5.12 -9.37
N ARG A 600 -6.78 5.13 -8.05
CA ARG A 600 -7.60 6.12 -7.32
C ARG A 600 -7.00 6.43 -5.94
N GLN A 601 -6.52 7.66 -5.77
CA GLN A 601 -6.15 8.21 -4.47
C GLN A 601 -7.42 8.47 -3.63
N GLY A 602 -7.42 8.08 -2.35
CA GLY A 602 -8.52 8.39 -1.43
C GLY A 602 -8.72 7.38 -0.29
N SER A 603 -9.98 7.04 -0.04
CA SER A 603 -10.38 5.99 0.90
C SER A 603 -9.99 4.60 0.38
N ILE A 604 -9.78 3.67 1.33
CA ILE A 604 -9.63 2.23 1.04
C ILE A 604 -11.01 1.58 1.19
N GLU A 605 -11.57 1.14 0.07
CA GLU A 605 -12.93 0.59 -0.03
C GLU A 605 -12.91 -0.89 -0.49
N TRP A 606 -11.73 -1.54 -0.60
CA TRP A 606 -11.59 -2.89 -1.15
C TRP A 606 -12.13 -4.02 -0.25
N LEU A 607 -11.70 -4.07 1.02
CA LEU A 607 -12.21 -5.01 2.05
C LEU A 607 -12.86 -4.29 3.24
N GLU A 608 -13.00 -2.96 3.14
CA GLU A 608 -13.45 -2.04 4.19
C GLU A 608 -14.50 -1.06 3.63
N GLY A 609 -15.22 -0.37 4.51
CA GLY A 609 -16.34 0.50 4.14
C GLY A 609 -17.59 -0.28 3.73
N ASP A 610 -18.65 0.46 3.36
CA ASP A 610 -19.97 -0.11 3.09
C ASP A 610 -20.00 -1.06 1.88
N ASP A 611 -19.15 -0.81 0.87
CA ASP A 611 -18.97 -1.66 -0.31
C ASP A 611 -17.87 -2.75 -0.14
N GLY A 612 -17.25 -2.90 1.04
CA GLY A 612 -16.11 -3.79 1.24
C GLY A 612 -16.35 -5.26 0.88
N ASP A 613 -17.53 -5.82 1.20
CA ASP A 613 -17.88 -7.18 0.80
C ASP A 613 -18.18 -7.31 -0.70
N LEU A 614 -18.68 -6.23 -1.33
CA LEU A 614 -18.92 -6.16 -2.78
C LEU A 614 -17.58 -6.07 -3.54
N ASN A 615 -16.65 -5.24 -3.08
CA ASN A 615 -15.33 -5.07 -3.70
C ASN A 615 -14.43 -6.29 -3.48
N ARG A 616 -14.52 -6.97 -2.31
CA ARG A 616 -13.96 -8.32 -2.10
C ARG A 616 -14.49 -9.32 -3.12
N LYS A 617 -15.81 -9.38 -3.32
CA LYS A 617 -16.44 -10.27 -4.31
C LYS A 617 -15.97 -9.94 -5.73
N ARG A 618 -15.94 -8.66 -6.10
CA ARG A 618 -15.47 -8.18 -7.40
C ARG A 618 -14.03 -8.60 -7.68
N SER A 619 -13.10 -8.45 -6.73
CA SER A 619 -11.69 -8.86 -6.95
C SER A 619 -11.56 -10.38 -7.14
N LEU A 620 -12.33 -11.19 -6.42
CA LEU A 620 -12.41 -12.65 -6.66
C LEU A 620 -12.98 -12.99 -8.03
N GLU A 621 -14.02 -12.29 -8.49
CA GLU A 621 -14.59 -12.46 -9.85
C GLU A 621 -13.60 -12.03 -10.95
N ILE A 622 -12.70 -11.09 -10.66
CA ILE A 622 -11.58 -10.72 -11.54
C ILE A 622 -10.54 -11.85 -11.59
N HIS A 623 -10.13 -12.41 -10.44
CA HIS A 623 -9.23 -13.58 -10.42
C HIS A 623 -9.81 -14.81 -11.11
N ASP A 624 -11.13 -15.06 -11.00
CA ASP A 624 -11.78 -16.18 -11.68
C ASP A 624 -11.64 -16.10 -13.21
N GLN A 625 -11.83 -14.90 -13.77
CA GLN A 625 -11.67 -14.65 -15.21
C GLN A 625 -10.20 -14.76 -15.65
N ILE A 626 -9.29 -14.09 -14.94
CA ILE A 626 -7.85 -14.06 -15.27
C ILE A 626 -7.23 -15.46 -15.18
N SER A 627 -7.47 -16.19 -14.09
CA SER A 627 -6.89 -17.52 -13.89
C SER A 627 -7.40 -18.55 -14.92
N LYS A 628 -8.68 -18.51 -15.30
CA LYS A 628 -9.20 -19.34 -16.39
C LYS A 628 -8.55 -19.03 -17.74
N PHE A 629 -8.23 -17.76 -17.99
CA PHE A 629 -7.52 -17.37 -19.21
C PHE A 629 -6.06 -17.84 -19.21
N PHE A 630 -5.31 -17.61 -18.13
CA PHE A 630 -3.88 -17.96 -18.06
C PHE A 630 -3.58 -19.43 -17.73
N ALA A 631 -4.59 -20.25 -17.39
CA ALA A 631 -4.43 -21.70 -17.26
C ALA A 631 -4.27 -22.46 -18.60
N GLN A 632 -4.46 -21.78 -19.74
CA GLN A 632 -4.22 -22.33 -21.08
C GLN A 632 -2.75 -22.77 -21.25
N ASP A 633 -2.52 -23.89 -21.94
CA ASP A 633 -1.17 -24.50 -22.08
C ASP A 633 -0.09 -23.53 -22.55
N ARG A 634 -0.44 -22.59 -23.45
CA ARG A 634 0.47 -21.56 -23.99
C ARG A 634 1.16 -20.70 -22.93
N TYR A 635 0.58 -20.54 -21.75
CA TYR A 635 1.10 -19.63 -20.73
C TYR A 635 1.96 -20.33 -19.67
N LYS A 636 1.90 -21.67 -19.55
CA LYS A 636 2.54 -22.44 -18.47
C LYS A 636 4.07 -22.28 -18.40
N ASN A 637 4.71 -22.01 -19.54
CA ASN A 637 6.16 -21.84 -19.67
C ASN A 637 6.63 -20.39 -19.45
N ILE A 638 5.72 -19.40 -19.50
CA ILE A 638 6.05 -17.97 -19.51
C ILE A 638 5.43 -17.19 -18.36
N VAL A 639 4.15 -17.38 -18.05
CA VAL A 639 3.51 -16.84 -16.85
C VAL A 639 3.88 -17.78 -15.71
N THR A 640 5.10 -17.62 -15.20
CA THR A 640 5.66 -18.46 -14.15
C THR A 640 5.38 -17.92 -12.76
N ILE A 641 4.95 -16.66 -12.65
CA ILE A 641 4.62 -15.99 -11.39
C ILE A 641 3.27 -15.25 -11.52
N TYR A 642 2.42 -15.36 -10.50
CA TYR A 642 1.06 -14.80 -10.46
C TYR A 642 0.86 -14.00 -9.16
N GLY A 643 0.91 -12.67 -9.24
CA GLY A 643 0.57 -11.75 -8.16
C GLY A 643 -0.95 -11.63 -7.94
N LEU A 644 -1.37 -11.65 -6.67
CA LEU A 644 -2.78 -11.55 -6.29
C LEU A 644 -3.26 -10.10 -6.17
N ALA A 645 -2.56 -9.27 -5.40
CA ALA A 645 -2.84 -7.84 -5.28
C ALA A 645 -1.57 -7.10 -4.87
N ASN A 646 -1.23 -6.03 -5.59
CA ASN A 646 -0.11 -5.18 -5.24
C ASN A 646 -0.37 -4.41 -3.92
N GLU A 647 0.64 -4.26 -3.07
CA GLU A 647 0.65 -3.31 -1.95
C GLU A 647 -0.67 -3.11 -1.14
N PRO A 648 -1.33 -4.16 -0.59
CA PRO A 648 -2.50 -3.98 0.25
C PRO A 648 -2.09 -3.36 1.60
N LEU A 649 -2.65 -2.21 1.98
CA LEU A 649 -2.19 -1.47 3.16
C LEU A 649 -2.72 -2.09 4.46
N MET A 650 -2.09 -3.17 4.94
CA MET A 650 -2.44 -3.88 6.19
C MET A 650 -2.16 -3.07 7.47
N LEU A 651 -1.64 -1.84 7.33
CA LEU A 651 -1.59 -0.83 8.40
C LEU A 651 -2.93 -0.05 8.54
N SER A 652 -3.82 -0.17 7.55
CA SER A 652 -5.19 0.36 7.54
C SER A 652 -6.24 -0.76 7.50
N ILE A 653 -6.04 -1.76 6.64
CA ILE A 653 -6.92 -2.92 6.49
C ILE A 653 -6.60 -3.95 7.59
N PRO A 654 -7.60 -4.51 8.30
CA PRO A 654 -7.41 -5.63 9.21
C PRO A 654 -6.71 -6.81 8.52
N THR A 655 -5.51 -7.14 8.98
CA THR A 655 -4.61 -8.17 8.41
C THR A 655 -5.33 -9.50 8.15
N GLU A 656 -6.22 -9.93 9.06
CA GLU A 656 -6.99 -11.17 8.93
C GLU A 656 -7.88 -11.19 7.66
N LYS A 657 -8.51 -10.05 7.29
CA LYS A 657 -9.32 -9.97 6.07
C LYS A 657 -8.47 -10.20 4.82
N VAL A 658 -7.29 -9.59 4.75
CA VAL A 658 -6.38 -9.75 3.61
C VAL A 658 -5.86 -11.18 3.53
N LEU A 659 -5.44 -11.79 4.65
CA LEU A 659 -4.98 -13.18 4.67
C LEU A 659 -6.07 -14.20 4.31
N ASN A 660 -7.30 -14.02 4.81
CA ASN A 660 -8.44 -14.86 4.45
C ASN A 660 -8.77 -14.73 2.95
N TRP A 661 -8.74 -13.52 2.40
CA TRP A 661 -8.91 -13.29 0.96
C TRP A 661 -7.76 -13.88 0.13
N THR A 662 -6.51 -13.74 0.57
CA THR A 662 -5.32 -14.32 -0.09
C THR A 662 -5.45 -15.84 -0.21
N ARG A 663 -5.94 -16.51 0.84
CA ARG A 663 -6.22 -17.95 0.81
C ARG A 663 -7.33 -18.29 -0.21
N GLU A 664 -8.46 -17.60 -0.15
CA GLU A 664 -9.61 -17.81 -1.04
C GLU A 664 -9.28 -17.55 -2.53
N ALA A 665 -8.56 -16.47 -2.82
CA ALA A 665 -8.06 -16.15 -4.15
C ALA A 665 -7.06 -17.20 -4.64
N THR A 666 -6.17 -17.70 -3.78
CA THR A 666 -5.24 -18.79 -4.11
C THR A 666 -5.96 -20.09 -4.43
N GLU A 667 -6.92 -20.50 -3.59
CA GLU A 667 -7.73 -21.70 -3.81
C GLU A 667 -8.51 -21.62 -5.13
N LEU A 668 -9.06 -20.45 -5.46
CA LEU A 668 -9.73 -20.16 -6.73
C LEU A 668 -8.79 -20.23 -7.94
N VAL A 669 -7.63 -19.57 -7.87
CA VAL A 669 -6.61 -19.51 -8.93
C VAL A 669 -6.03 -20.91 -9.22
N ARG A 670 -5.71 -21.69 -8.16
CA ARG A 670 -5.26 -23.09 -8.27
C ARG A 670 -6.35 -23.99 -8.85
N LYS A 671 -7.60 -23.87 -8.37
CA LYS A 671 -8.76 -24.63 -8.89
C LYS A 671 -9.02 -24.38 -10.37
N ASN A 672 -8.75 -23.19 -10.88
CA ASN A 672 -8.90 -22.84 -12.29
C ASN A 672 -7.71 -23.31 -13.18
N GLY A 673 -6.65 -23.90 -12.59
CA GLY A 673 -5.59 -24.60 -13.33
C GLY A 673 -4.25 -23.86 -13.45
N ILE A 674 -4.03 -22.81 -12.67
CA ILE A 674 -2.73 -22.09 -12.64
C ILE A 674 -1.69 -22.88 -11.84
N ASP A 675 -0.58 -23.23 -12.49
CA ASP A 675 0.61 -23.93 -11.94
C ASP A 675 1.75 -22.95 -11.54
N ALA A 676 1.60 -21.65 -11.86
CA ALA A 676 2.58 -20.59 -11.58
C ALA A 676 2.79 -20.39 -10.06
N THR A 677 3.97 -19.90 -9.65
CA THR A 677 4.19 -19.45 -8.27
C THR A 677 3.24 -18.31 -7.93
N ILE A 678 2.48 -18.41 -6.84
CA ILE A 678 1.54 -17.35 -6.43
C ILE A 678 2.24 -16.34 -5.52
N VAL A 679 1.92 -15.07 -5.63
CA VAL A 679 2.61 -13.98 -4.91
C VAL A 679 1.61 -13.05 -4.24
N PHE A 680 1.92 -12.64 -3.01
CA PHE A 680 1.17 -11.63 -2.26
C PHE A 680 2.13 -10.75 -1.45
N HIS A 681 1.82 -9.46 -1.30
CA HIS A 681 2.73 -8.48 -0.71
C HIS A 681 2.67 -8.42 0.83
N ASP A 682 3.80 -8.05 1.46
CA ASP A 682 4.06 -8.02 2.92
C ASP A 682 3.16 -7.09 3.75
N GLY A 683 2.26 -6.36 3.10
CA GLY A 683 1.25 -5.53 3.73
C GLY A 683 1.77 -4.25 4.40
N PHE A 684 3.02 -3.87 4.13
CA PHE A 684 3.78 -2.85 4.88
C PHE A 684 4.02 -3.26 6.33
N LEU A 685 4.19 -4.56 6.56
CA LEU A 685 4.49 -5.13 7.86
C LEU A 685 5.96 -5.57 7.89
N ASN A 686 6.70 -5.16 8.92
CA ASN A 686 8.08 -5.59 9.15
C ASN A 686 8.25 -7.10 8.92
N LEU A 687 9.25 -7.49 8.12
CA LEU A 687 9.42 -8.89 7.70
C LEU A 687 9.52 -9.86 8.89
N ASN A 688 10.11 -9.45 10.00
CA ASN A 688 10.17 -10.28 11.21
C ASN A 688 8.80 -10.65 11.84
N LYS A 689 7.69 -9.97 11.48
CA LYS A 689 6.33 -10.40 11.85
C LYS A 689 5.90 -11.65 11.09
N TRP A 690 6.33 -11.78 9.83
CA TRP A 690 6.01 -12.91 8.97
C TRP A 690 6.70 -14.22 9.41
N ASP A 691 7.68 -14.18 10.31
CA ASP A 691 8.14 -15.40 11.00
C ASP A 691 7.05 -16.08 11.87
N ASN A 692 5.94 -15.40 12.20
CA ASN A 692 4.85 -16.03 12.98
C ASN A 692 3.46 -15.81 12.38
N MET A 693 3.35 -15.18 11.20
CA MET A 693 2.10 -14.97 10.49
C MET A 693 1.98 -15.89 9.27
N PHE A 694 0.77 -16.39 9.00
CA PHE A 694 0.41 -17.11 7.77
C PHE A 694 1.36 -18.26 7.41
N LYS A 695 1.84 -19.02 8.42
CA LYS A 695 2.68 -20.23 8.22
C LYS A 695 1.89 -21.44 7.72
N ASP A 696 0.57 -21.33 7.67
CA ASP A 696 -0.36 -22.23 7.00
C ASP A 696 -0.78 -21.69 5.61
N HIS A 697 0.12 -20.93 4.95
CA HIS A 697 -0.09 -20.48 3.58
C HIS A 697 -0.20 -21.67 2.60
N PRO A 698 -0.88 -21.50 1.45
CA PRO A 698 -0.86 -22.49 0.37
C PRO A 698 0.56 -22.77 -0.17
N ASP A 699 0.76 -23.98 -0.69
CA ASP A 699 2.02 -24.38 -1.34
C ASP A 699 2.33 -23.54 -2.60
N ASP A 700 3.63 -23.46 -2.93
CA ASP A 700 4.18 -22.69 -4.07
C ASP A 700 3.71 -21.22 -4.10
N MET A 701 3.87 -20.57 -2.95
CA MET A 701 3.59 -19.14 -2.72
C MET A 701 4.86 -18.39 -2.26
N TYR A 702 5.09 -17.18 -2.79
CA TYR A 702 6.11 -16.26 -2.28
C TYR A 702 5.49 -15.06 -1.56
N LEU A 703 6.22 -14.57 -0.55
CA LEU A 703 5.98 -13.26 0.07
C LEU A 703 6.71 -12.19 -0.77
N ASP A 704 5.98 -11.20 -1.27
CA ASP A 704 6.56 -10.04 -1.94
C ASP A 704 6.88 -8.93 -0.93
N THR A 705 8.04 -8.29 -1.07
CA THR A 705 8.45 -7.17 -0.21
C THR A 705 9.08 -6.05 -1.03
N HIS A 706 8.47 -4.87 -0.95
CA HIS A 706 9.00 -3.68 -1.63
C HIS A 706 9.95 -2.92 -0.70
N GLN A 707 11.08 -2.44 -1.23
CA GLN A 707 12.17 -1.92 -0.40
C GLN A 707 12.74 -0.61 -0.99
N TYR A 708 12.61 0.48 -0.23
CA TYR A 708 13.04 1.82 -0.61
C TYR A 708 13.55 2.59 0.61
N THR A 709 14.67 3.31 0.51
CA THR A 709 15.17 4.19 1.58
C THR A 709 14.58 5.61 1.54
N THR A 710 13.90 5.97 0.45
CA THR A 710 13.43 7.34 0.15
C THR A 710 12.14 7.73 0.88
N PHE A 711 11.22 6.79 1.06
CA PHE A 711 9.91 7.02 1.70
C PHE A 711 9.93 6.77 3.21
N ASN A 712 11.07 7.05 3.84
CA ASN A 712 11.35 6.84 5.26
C ASN A 712 12.29 7.95 5.75
N THR A 713 11.79 8.84 6.61
CA THR A 713 12.54 9.98 7.16
C THR A 713 13.79 9.61 7.96
N GLY A 714 13.92 8.35 8.40
CA GLY A 714 15.12 7.83 9.04
C GLY A 714 16.18 7.28 8.07
N GLU A 715 15.83 7.02 6.81
CA GLU A 715 16.71 6.37 5.81
C GLU A 715 17.03 7.28 4.59
N ILE A 716 16.17 8.26 4.30
CA ILE A 716 16.46 9.31 3.29
C ILE A 716 17.62 10.22 3.76
N VAL A 717 17.75 10.44 5.07
CA VAL A 717 18.80 11.27 5.70
C VAL A 717 20.15 10.54 5.89
N LEU A 718 20.26 9.28 5.49
CA LEU A 718 21.53 8.54 5.53
C LEU A 718 22.47 9.06 4.44
N ASN A 719 23.74 9.25 4.79
CA ASN A 719 24.79 9.61 3.83
C ASN A 719 25.08 8.46 2.84
N HIS A 720 25.77 8.75 1.73
CA HIS A 720 26.08 7.80 0.66
C HIS A 720 26.68 6.47 1.17
N THR A 721 27.62 6.51 2.11
CA THR A 721 28.24 5.30 2.67
C THR A 721 27.27 4.53 3.56
N ALA A 722 26.55 5.22 4.46
CA ALA A 722 25.58 4.61 5.37
C ALA A 722 24.38 4.00 4.62
N LYS A 723 23.99 4.57 3.46
CA LYS A 723 23.02 3.97 2.53
C LYS A 723 23.51 2.67 1.90
N VAL A 724 24.81 2.40 1.80
CA VAL A 724 25.35 1.09 1.36
C VAL A 724 25.51 0.15 2.56
N GLU A 725 26.03 0.65 3.69
CA GLU A 725 26.21 -0.13 4.94
C GLU A 725 24.89 -0.73 5.44
N ILE A 726 23.80 0.04 5.48
CA ILE A 726 22.49 -0.48 5.95
C ILE A 726 21.97 -1.66 5.09
N ILE A 727 22.27 -1.67 3.80
CA ILE A 727 21.87 -2.76 2.89
C ILE A 727 22.68 -4.02 3.21
N CYS A 728 24.00 -3.89 3.35
CA CYS A 728 24.88 -5.03 3.54
C CYS A 728 24.91 -5.58 4.98
N ASP A 729 24.76 -4.74 5.99
CA ASP A 729 24.74 -5.18 7.39
C ASP A 729 23.32 -5.60 7.85
N SER A 730 22.28 -4.87 7.39
CA SER A 730 20.89 -5.12 7.82
C SER A 730 20.07 -5.88 6.78
N TRP A 731 19.86 -5.34 5.57
CA TRP A 731 18.93 -5.93 4.61
C TRP A 731 19.38 -7.32 4.13
N TYR A 732 20.66 -7.50 3.82
CA TYR A 732 21.25 -8.79 3.44
C TYR A 732 21.02 -9.88 4.50
N SER A 733 21.14 -9.54 5.78
CA SER A 733 20.85 -10.45 6.89
C SER A 733 19.33 -10.71 7.03
N MET A 734 18.52 -9.65 6.93
CA MET A 734 17.04 -9.71 7.06
C MET A 734 16.41 -10.59 5.98
N LEU A 735 16.81 -10.40 4.72
CA LEU A 735 16.28 -11.11 3.55
C LEU A 735 16.69 -12.58 3.57
N LYS A 736 17.92 -12.88 4.01
CA LYS A 736 18.40 -14.24 4.22
C LYS A 736 17.69 -14.96 5.37
N GLU A 737 17.37 -14.25 6.46
CA GLU A 737 16.63 -14.82 7.59
C GLU A 737 15.16 -15.09 7.23
N ILE A 738 14.49 -14.16 6.53
CA ILE A 738 13.07 -14.31 6.17
C ILE A 738 12.83 -15.38 5.09
N ASN A 739 13.76 -15.55 4.14
CA ASN A 739 13.69 -16.55 3.07
C ASN A 739 13.73 -18.01 3.59
N SER A 740 14.11 -18.23 4.86
CA SER A 740 14.18 -19.53 5.52
C SER A 740 12.87 -19.87 6.23
N THR A 741 12.22 -20.97 5.87
CA THR A 741 11.01 -21.49 6.55
C THR A 741 11.25 -21.92 8.02
N SER A 742 12.50 -21.96 8.47
CA SER A 742 12.89 -22.43 9.81
C SER A 742 13.20 -21.32 10.82
N THR A 743 13.38 -20.09 10.33
CA THR A 743 13.78 -18.88 11.08
C THR A 743 13.05 -17.61 10.61
N GLY A 744 12.18 -17.76 9.61
CA GLY A 744 11.50 -16.72 8.88
C GLY A 744 10.27 -17.29 8.18
N TRP A 745 9.66 -16.53 7.28
CA TRP A 745 8.44 -16.95 6.60
C TRP A 745 8.67 -18.13 5.65
N GLY A 746 9.64 -18.00 4.76
CA GLY A 746 9.82 -18.87 3.60
C GLY A 746 10.14 -18.06 2.34
N PRO A 747 10.04 -18.66 1.14
CA PRO A 747 10.40 -18.04 -0.12
C PRO A 747 9.92 -16.58 -0.28
N THR A 748 10.87 -15.64 -0.23
CA THR A 748 10.58 -14.19 -0.26
C THR A 748 11.22 -13.55 -1.50
N ILE A 749 10.52 -12.63 -2.17
CA ILE A 749 10.99 -11.93 -3.37
C ILE A 749 10.92 -10.41 -3.17
N CYS A 750 11.79 -9.65 -3.82
CA CYS A 750 11.68 -8.20 -3.87
C CYS A 750 11.07 -7.73 -5.21
N GLY A 751 9.75 -7.56 -5.25
CA GLY A 751 8.98 -7.17 -6.44
C GLY A 751 9.16 -5.72 -6.87
N GLU A 752 9.59 -4.85 -5.96
CA GLU A 752 9.93 -3.45 -6.26
C GLU A 752 11.05 -2.90 -5.37
N TRP A 753 12.02 -2.25 -6.03
CA TRP A 753 13.09 -1.46 -5.42
C TRP A 753 13.64 -0.48 -6.46
N SER A 754 14.34 0.56 -6.05
CA SER A 754 15.07 1.45 -6.97
C SER A 754 16.39 1.91 -6.36
N GLN A 755 17.21 2.60 -7.16
CA GLN A 755 18.45 3.22 -6.68
C GLN A 755 18.25 4.69 -6.29
N ALA A 756 17.00 5.16 -6.22
CA ALA A 756 16.70 6.50 -5.76
C ALA A 756 17.16 6.68 -4.31
N ASP A 757 17.80 7.81 -4.06
CA ASP A 757 18.40 8.21 -2.79
C ASP A 757 17.59 9.32 -2.10
N THR A 758 16.92 10.12 -2.92
CA THR A 758 16.01 11.22 -2.62
C THR A 758 14.56 10.90 -3.01
N ASP A 759 13.58 11.68 -2.54
CA ASP A 759 12.22 11.71 -3.08
C ASP A 759 11.99 12.85 -4.08
N CYS A 760 13.03 13.21 -4.85
CA CYS A 760 13.06 14.38 -5.73
C CYS A 760 12.36 14.24 -7.07
N ALA A 761 12.08 13.01 -7.52
CA ALA A 761 11.48 12.78 -8.83
C ALA A 761 10.08 13.44 -8.94
N LYS A 762 9.85 14.19 -10.01
CA LYS A 762 8.62 14.97 -10.23
C LYS A 762 7.37 14.10 -10.05
N TYR A 763 6.49 14.49 -9.11
CA TYR A 763 5.26 13.80 -8.73
C TYR A 763 5.43 12.41 -8.08
N VAL A 764 6.62 12.00 -7.62
CA VAL A 764 6.80 10.70 -6.92
C VAL A 764 5.98 10.62 -5.63
N ASN A 765 5.79 11.76 -4.95
CA ASN A 765 4.88 11.93 -3.82
C ASN A 765 3.43 12.26 -4.22
N ASN A 766 3.07 11.99 -5.48
CA ASN A 766 1.85 12.40 -6.21
C ASN A 766 1.82 13.88 -6.68
N VAL A 767 0.95 14.18 -7.65
CA VAL A 767 0.73 15.50 -8.26
C VAL A 767 0.28 16.51 -7.22
N GLY A 768 0.93 17.68 -7.21
CA GLY A 768 0.61 18.77 -6.29
C GLY A 768 1.21 18.63 -4.89
N ARG A 769 1.93 17.54 -4.60
CA ARG A 769 2.75 17.39 -3.37
C ARG A 769 4.23 17.60 -3.68
N GLY A 770 4.98 18.17 -2.74
CA GLY A 770 6.43 18.36 -2.85
C GLY A 770 7.24 17.19 -2.31
N THR A 771 8.45 17.48 -1.85
CA THR A 771 9.50 16.52 -1.49
C THR A 771 9.83 16.60 0.00
N ARG A 772 10.16 15.46 0.63
CA ARG A 772 10.77 15.45 1.97
C ARG A 772 12.16 16.07 1.90
N TRP A 773 12.90 15.79 0.83
CA TRP A 773 14.24 16.31 0.59
C TRP A 773 14.33 17.82 0.78
N GLU A 774 13.48 18.61 0.10
CA GLU A 774 13.51 20.08 0.15
C GLU A 774 12.62 20.69 1.26
N GLY A 775 11.92 19.87 2.04
CA GLY A 775 10.96 20.36 3.04
C GLY A 775 9.71 20.99 2.42
N THR A 776 9.19 20.39 1.35
CA THR A 776 7.99 20.85 0.62
C THR A 776 6.86 19.82 0.55
N TYR A 777 7.01 18.67 1.23
CA TYR A 777 6.04 17.57 1.25
C TYR A 777 4.72 17.95 1.96
N ASP A 778 4.80 18.65 3.09
CA ASP A 778 3.67 19.16 3.86
C ASP A 778 3.54 20.67 3.63
N THR A 779 2.32 21.21 3.70
CA THR A 779 2.08 22.66 3.64
C THR A 779 2.29 23.33 4.99
N ASP A 780 2.20 22.57 6.08
CA ASP A 780 2.22 23.07 7.46
C ASP A 780 3.58 22.79 8.16
N ASP A 781 4.45 21.96 7.58
CA ASP A 781 5.79 21.65 8.08
C ASP A 781 6.84 21.75 6.95
N SER A 782 7.83 22.64 7.13
CA SER A 782 8.93 22.86 6.19
C SER A 782 10.23 22.13 6.58
N THR A 783 10.13 21.09 7.42
CA THR A 783 11.27 20.25 7.78
C THR A 783 11.79 19.51 6.54
N ASN A 784 13.04 19.81 6.17
CA ASN A 784 13.78 19.15 5.11
C ASN A 784 14.48 17.88 5.63
N TYR A 785 14.52 16.85 4.78
CA TYR A 785 15.05 15.53 5.10
C TYR A 785 16.12 15.12 4.08
N CYS A 786 17.32 15.67 4.23
CA CYS A 786 18.54 15.20 3.56
C CYS A 786 19.70 15.14 4.58
N PRO A 787 20.82 14.45 4.26
CA PRO A 787 21.96 14.34 5.17
C PRO A 787 22.56 15.68 5.63
N THR A 788 22.44 16.75 4.82
CA THR A 788 22.96 18.09 5.17
C THR A 788 21.97 18.99 5.93
N ALA A 789 20.72 18.56 6.17
CA ALA A 789 19.64 19.42 6.67
C ALA A 789 19.99 20.22 7.94
N ASP A 790 20.67 19.60 8.91
CA ASP A 790 21.07 20.22 10.18
C ASP A 790 22.37 21.06 10.11
N SER A 791 23.18 20.97 9.05
CA SER A 791 24.60 21.38 9.13
C SER A 791 25.31 21.83 7.85
N GLY A 792 24.73 21.67 6.66
CA GLY A 792 25.39 21.94 5.38
C GLY A 792 24.59 22.81 4.41
N PRO A 793 24.86 22.71 3.10
CA PRO A 793 24.06 23.36 2.07
C PRO A 793 22.59 22.93 2.12
N THR A 794 21.70 23.81 1.68
CA THR A 794 20.27 23.54 1.57
C THR A 794 20.02 22.34 0.66
N CYS A 795 19.32 21.33 1.18
CA CYS A 795 18.79 20.21 0.40
C CYS A 795 18.07 20.73 -0.84
N SER A 796 18.42 20.23 -2.03
CA SER A 796 17.88 20.70 -3.30
C SER A 796 17.74 19.53 -4.25
N CYS A 797 16.63 19.47 -4.97
CA CYS A 797 16.37 18.44 -5.96
C CYS A 797 16.99 18.75 -7.34
N SER A 798 17.92 19.71 -7.40
CA SER A 798 18.48 20.23 -8.65
C SER A 798 19.50 19.29 -9.30
N SER A 799 20.30 18.53 -8.54
CA SER A 799 21.29 17.61 -9.14
C SER A 799 20.70 16.20 -9.33
N ALA A 800 19.84 15.73 -8.43
CA ALA A 800 19.07 14.49 -8.59
C ALA A 800 18.08 14.51 -9.78
N ASN A 801 17.60 15.69 -10.19
CA ASN A 801 16.82 15.89 -11.43
C ASN A 801 17.65 16.52 -12.57
N ALA A 802 18.98 16.56 -12.48
CA ALA A 802 19.83 16.95 -13.60
C ALA A 802 19.80 15.88 -14.71
N ASP A 803 20.35 16.19 -15.88
CA ASP A 803 20.47 15.20 -16.93
C ASP A 803 21.47 14.09 -16.50
N PRO A 804 21.17 12.80 -16.77
CA PRO A 804 22.11 11.70 -16.58
C PRO A 804 23.49 11.89 -17.24
N GLU A 805 23.61 12.69 -18.30
CA GLU A 805 24.91 13.07 -18.87
C GLU A 805 25.71 13.96 -17.90
N ASP A 806 25.07 14.95 -17.25
CA ASP A 806 25.66 15.88 -16.27
C ASP A 806 26.01 15.23 -14.91
N TYR A 807 25.44 14.06 -14.60
CA TYR A 807 25.79 13.31 -13.37
C TYR A 807 27.30 13.00 -13.32
N SER A 808 27.95 13.40 -12.23
CA SER A 808 29.40 13.18 -12.06
C SER A 808 29.77 11.69 -11.98
N ASP A 809 30.95 11.31 -12.48
CA ASP A 809 31.45 9.92 -12.45
C ASP A 809 31.41 9.29 -11.05
N LYS A 810 31.70 10.09 -10.00
CA LYS A 810 31.66 9.64 -8.61
C LYS A 810 30.23 9.37 -8.12
N TYR A 811 29.25 10.14 -8.58
CA TYR A 811 27.83 9.89 -8.31
C TYR A 811 27.31 8.69 -9.10
N LYS A 812 27.66 8.58 -10.40
CA LYS A 812 27.35 7.41 -11.24
C LYS A 812 27.90 6.12 -10.60
N LYS A 813 29.15 6.13 -10.14
CA LYS A 813 29.72 4.96 -9.43
C LYS A 813 29.09 4.72 -8.07
N TRP A 814 28.64 5.75 -7.35
CA TRP A 814 27.87 5.55 -6.12
C TRP A 814 26.53 4.88 -6.38
N LEU A 815 25.70 5.42 -7.30
CA LEU A 815 24.41 4.85 -7.70
C LEU A 815 24.56 3.38 -8.11
N GLN A 816 25.54 3.06 -8.97
CA GLN A 816 25.84 1.67 -9.35
C GLN A 816 26.16 0.81 -8.13
N THR A 817 27.00 1.30 -7.20
CA THR A 817 27.40 0.53 -6.02
C THR A 817 26.23 0.32 -5.06
N TYR A 818 25.34 1.32 -4.92
CA TYR A 818 24.11 1.22 -4.13
C TYR A 818 23.10 0.24 -4.76
N ALA A 819 22.97 0.23 -6.09
CA ALA A 819 22.17 -0.77 -6.80
C ALA A 819 22.75 -2.19 -6.68
N GLU A 820 24.06 -2.34 -6.83
CA GLU A 820 24.76 -3.63 -6.70
C GLU A 820 24.72 -4.18 -5.26
N ALA A 821 24.76 -3.32 -4.25
CA ALA A 821 24.52 -3.68 -2.85
C ALA A 821 23.10 -4.23 -2.64
N GLN A 822 22.09 -3.53 -3.19
CA GLN A 822 20.68 -3.95 -3.12
C GLN A 822 20.45 -5.29 -3.83
N MET A 823 20.94 -5.44 -5.07
CA MET A 823 20.95 -6.72 -5.79
C MET A 823 21.59 -7.83 -4.94
N SER A 824 22.78 -7.58 -4.36
CA SER A 824 23.46 -8.54 -3.50
C SER A 824 22.68 -8.93 -2.24
N ALA A 825 21.76 -8.09 -1.75
CA ALA A 825 20.87 -8.42 -0.63
C ALA A 825 19.66 -9.24 -1.10
N PHE A 826 19.00 -8.84 -2.19
CA PHE A 826 17.82 -9.55 -2.72
C PHE A 826 18.16 -10.94 -3.31
N GLU A 827 19.38 -11.14 -3.80
CA GLU A 827 19.87 -12.44 -4.27
C GLU A 827 20.23 -13.42 -3.13
N THR A 828 20.05 -13.03 -1.86
CA THR A 828 19.94 -13.98 -0.73
C THR A 828 18.53 -14.60 -0.59
N ALA A 829 17.56 -14.01 -1.28
CA ALA A 829 16.16 -14.41 -1.33
C ALA A 829 15.85 -15.06 -2.69
N GLN A 830 14.63 -14.92 -3.23
CA GLN A 830 14.29 -15.43 -4.58
C GLN A 830 14.83 -14.55 -5.72
N GLY A 831 15.43 -13.39 -5.43
CA GLY A 831 15.83 -12.39 -6.40
C GLY A 831 14.91 -11.17 -6.40
N TRP A 832 14.92 -10.40 -7.49
CA TRP A 832 14.43 -9.02 -7.51
C TRP A 832 13.81 -8.58 -8.85
N PHE A 833 12.93 -7.56 -8.75
CA PHE A 833 12.37 -6.80 -9.86
C PHE A 833 12.59 -5.30 -9.62
N TYR A 834 13.37 -4.63 -10.47
CA TYR A 834 13.65 -3.19 -10.34
C TYR A 834 12.43 -2.36 -10.77
N TRP A 835 12.14 -1.29 -10.03
CA TRP A 835 11.06 -0.34 -10.27
C TRP A 835 11.60 0.99 -10.83
N THR A 836 11.47 1.29 -12.11
CA THR A 836 10.82 0.57 -13.23
C THR A 836 11.78 0.45 -14.42
N TRP A 837 11.41 -0.26 -15.50
CA TRP A 837 12.22 -0.31 -16.71
C TRP A 837 12.52 1.10 -17.27
N ARG A 838 11.49 1.94 -17.41
CA ARG A 838 11.62 3.30 -17.95
C ARG A 838 10.65 4.30 -17.33
N THR A 839 11.06 5.56 -17.32
CA THR A 839 10.26 6.74 -16.97
C THR A 839 10.47 7.81 -18.05
N GLU A 840 9.63 8.84 -18.11
CA GLU A 840 9.85 9.97 -19.05
C GLU A 840 10.99 10.89 -18.61
N SER A 841 11.18 11.10 -17.30
CA SER A 841 12.14 12.09 -16.78
C SER A 841 12.69 11.81 -15.37
N ALA A 842 12.54 10.59 -14.85
CA ALA A 842 12.96 10.22 -13.50
C ALA A 842 14.08 9.17 -13.56
N ALA A 843 15.32 9.63 -13.76
CA ALA A 843 16.46 8.78 -14.13
C ALA A 843 16.83 7.73 -13.07
N GLN A 844 16.78 8.10 -11.78
CA GLN A 844 17.01 7.18 -10.65
C GLN A 844 15.95 6.06 -10.53
N TRP A 845 14.83 6.19 -11.23
CA TRP A 845 13.70 5.27 -11.25
C TRP A 845 13.57 4.51 -12.59
N SER A 846 14.58 4.59 -13.45
CA SER A 846 14.59 3.98 -14.79
C SER A 846 15.83 3.10 -14.96
N TYR A 847 15.63 1.79 -14.96
CA TYR A 847 16.70 0.81 -15.21
C TYR A 847 17.37 1.06 -16.55
N ARG A 848 16.56 1.33 -17.60
CA ARG A 848 17.02 1.63 -18.95
C ARG A 848 17.93 2.86 -19.00
N THR A 849 17.55 3.93 -18.30
CA THR A 849 18.34 5.16 -18.25
C THR A 849 19.65 4.93 -17.49
N ALA A 850 19.60 4.21 -16.37
CA ALA A 850 20.78 3.89 -15.56
C ALA A 850 21.79 3.00 -16.30
N TRP A 851 21.31 1.97 -16.99
CA TRP A 851 22.09 1.06 -17.82
C TRP A 851 22.79 1.81 -18.97
N LYS A 852 22.04 2.63 -19.72
CA LYS A 852 22.61 3.39 -20.85
C LYS A 852 23.56 4.52 -20.46
N ASN A 853 23.51 4.99 -19.21
CA ASN A 853 24.39 6.06 -18.69
C ASN A 853 25.47 5.55 -17.71
N GLY A 854 25.67 4.23 -17.61
CA GLY A 854 26.79 3.65 -16.86
C GLY A 854 26.68 3.73 -15.33
N PHE A 855 25.46 3.77 -14.78
CA PHE A 855 25.22 3.68 -13.33
C PHE A 855 24.36 2.46 -12.92
N MET A 856 24.45 1.39 -13.70
CA MET A 856 23.88 0.06 -13.47
C MET A 856 24.85 -0.97 -14.07
N PRO A 857 24.91 -2.25 -13.62
CA PRO A 857 25.76 -3.26 -14.26
C PRO A 857 25.51 -3.38 -15.77
N GLU A 858 26.57 -3.58 -16.57
CA GLU A 858 26.44 -3.79 -18.03
C GLU A 858 25.56 -5.00 -18.37
N LYS A 859 25.60 -6.02 -17.50
CA LYS A 859 24.68 -7.16 -17.46
C LYS A 859 24.20 -7.37 -16.02
N ALA A 860 22.91 -7.52 -15.80
CA ALA A 860 22.30 -7.74 -14.48
C ALA A 860 22.90 -8.93 -13.71
N TYR A 861 23.38 -9.95 -14.42
CA TYR A 861 24.04 -11.13 -13.84
C TYR A 861 25.55 -10.94 -13.53
N SER A 862 26.12 -9.74 -13.71
CA SER A 862 27.55 -9.46 -13.55
C SER A 862 27.82 -8.12 -12.83
N PRO A 863 27.34 -7.94 -11.58
CA PRO A 863 27.64 -6.74 -10.78
C PRO A 863 29.13 -6.62 -10.45
N SER A 864 29.61 -5.38 -10.29
CA SER A 864 31.00 -5.05 -9.95
C SER A 864 31.31 -5.06 -8.44
N PHE A 865 30.26 -4.94 -7.62
CA PHE A 865 30.29 -4.95 -6.15
C PHE A 865 29.26 -5.96 -5.61
N LYS A 866 29.47 -6.44 -4.39
CA LYS A 866 28.51 -7.23 -3.60
C LYS A 866 28.75 -6.98 -2.12
N CYS A 867 27.77 -7.31 -1.28
CA CYS A 867 27.90 -7.17 0.16
C CYS A 867 28.99 -8.11 0.72
N GLY A 868 29.95 -7.53 1.45
CA GLY A 868 31.15 -8.21 1.94
C GLY A 868 32.44 -7.86 1.18
N ASP A 869 32.35 -7.12 0.08
CA ASP A 869 33.50 -6.39 -0.50
C ASP A 869 33.70 -5.04 0.21
N ASP A 870 34.89 -4.45 0.13
CA ASP A 870 35.17 -3.12 0.70
C ASP A 870 34.34 -2.03 -0.02
N VAL A 871 33.59 -1.23 0.75
CA VAL A 871 32.80 -0.11 0.20
C VAL A 871 33.75 0.97 -0.35
N PRO A 872 33.59 1.42 -1.61
CA PRO A 872 34.44 2.47 -2.18
C PRO A 872 34.39 3.78 -1.41
N ASP A 873 35.49 4.55 -1.41
CA ASP A 873 35.52 5.84 -0.71
C ASP A 873 34.69 6.91 -1.45
N PHE A 874 33.50 7.21 -0.92
CA PHE A 874 32.63 8.26 -1.43
C PHE A 874 32.97 9.67 -0.91
N SER A 875 34.04 9.86 -0.13
CA SER A 875 34.44 11.17 0.41
C SER A 875 34.52 12.29 -0.64
N GLY A 876 33.94 13.45 -0.35
CA GLY A 876 33.88 14.58 -1.29
C GLY A 876 32.83 14.47 -2.40
N LEU A 877 32.06 13.38 -2.47
CA LEU A 877 30.76 13.39 -3.14
C LEU A 877 29.79 14.27 -2.29
N PRO A 878 29.02 15.21 -2.87
CA PRO A 878 28.18 16.09 -2.07
C PRO A 878 26.91 15.39 -1.58
N GLU A 879 26.73 15.27 -0.25
CA GLU A 879 25.59 14.64 0.43
C GLU A 879 24.23 15.40 0.31
N TYR A 880 24.07 16.20 -0.74
CA TYR A 880 22.89 17.00 -1.07
C TYR A 880 22.54 16.95 -2.57
N TYR A 881 23.02 15.92 -3.28
CA TYR A 881 22.79 15.69 -4.71
C TYR A 881 21.29 15.65 -5.02
#